data_AF-A0AAE0Q2L6-F1
#
_entry.id   AF-A0AAE0Q2L6-F1
#
_cell.length_a   1.000
_cell.length_b   1.000
_cell.length_c   1.000
_cell.angle_alpha   90.00
_cell.angle_beta   90.00
_cell.angle_gamma   90.00
#
_symmetry.space_group_name_H-M   'P 1'
#
loop_
_entity.id
_entity.type
_entity.pdbx_description
1 polymer ?
#
loop_
_entity_poly.entity_id
_entity_poly.type
_entity_poly.pdbx_seq_one_letter_code
_entity_poly.pdbx_strand_id
1 'polypeptide(L)'
;FGVQSVWGSVCLGFSLVTSEMEQTFRAVTRTPGIIIWRIEKMELVVVPEKTHGNFFEGDCYLLLCTMKSGSSLTYNIHYWIGAEASQDEQGAAAVYAVQLDDFLGSSPIQYREVQHNESNTFCGYFKQGIIYKKGGVDSGMKHVVTNSSDVQRLLHVKGQRKVSAKEVEMSWSSFNLGDVFLLDVGKSIIQWNGPGSNTQEQLKAMLLAKDIRDRERGGRAEISVIEGDAENKSPSTMELLCSVIGERPASLPNGTSDEKADQEQMSQVTLYHVSDADGEMKVREVASRPLVQDLLNHEDCYIVDHGGVKLYVWKGKKANKAEKQAAMSRAVEFIKQKGYPHSTNVEVVHDGAESALFKQLFQRWSVKDQSVGMGRTNTVGRIAKVTQEKFDASTLHVMPEVAAQQRMVDDGTGQVQIWRIENLELAEVDSSLHGYFYGGDCYLILYTYEVNNRKNYILYMWLGRHASQDEITACAFQSVTVDQQYGNQPVQVRVTMGKEPRHFMAMFKGRMVVFEGGTSRNLDTAEEPPMRFFQVSGTDSSNTKAIEVPAVAASLNSNDVFLLKSESTVFLWYGKGSNGDERAMAKEMSAFLGKGLSGEIMAEGQEPIEFWQLLGGKTPYANDKRLQQDVSDHQPRLFECSNKTGKFIVTEVSQFTQDDLNETDVMLLDTWDQVFLWIGMQANDTEKKESVITCQEYLRTHPGMRDPETPIVLIKQGFEPPTFTGWFLAWDPNKWSGGKTYEQLREELGIITEAVNITPAGGLANVHLCLYITLFIPSSDTYILLTGESGVQSSATAEEDNRVYDPFPLEELINKTAEQLPEGVDPARREMNVFDRNINFDALFKFSQISRSTQQHLKNVYASLSVCMFVAAVGAYVHVVTRLFQGGLLSVLGSLAMMVWLSMTPHSPETEKKRLAILSGFAFLTGVGLGPAMDYVISINPSIIVTAFLGTSVIFVCFTLSALYAQRRSYLFLGGTLMSGLSILLLVSVLNMFIGSVALFKAHMYIALVIMCGFVLFDTQLIIEKAEMGDKDYIWHCVDLFLDFVTIFRKLMVLLAMNEKVVQ
;
A
#
# COMPACT_ATOMS: atom_id res chain seq x y z
N PHE A 1 -61.76 -1.09 14.26
CA PHE A 1 -61.22 -1.08 12.88
C PHE A 1 -60.34 0.14 12.57
N GLY A 2 -59.56 0.67 13.51
CA GLY A 2 -58.78 1.90 13.28
C GLY A 2 -57.38 1.96 13.91
N VAL A 3 -56.84 0.84 14.41
CA VAL A 3 -55.54 0.82 15.11
C VAL A 3 -54.47 -0.04 14.39
N GLN A 4 -54.85 -0.75 13.32
CA GLN A 4 -53.91 -1.56 12.51
C GLN A 4 -53.34 -0.83 11.28
N SER A 5 -53.88 0.32 10.86
CA SER A 5 -53.40 1.03 9.66
C SER A 5 -52.25 2.01 9.92
N VAL A 6 -52.01 2.42 11.17
CA VAL A 6 -50.97 3.42 11.50
C VAL A 6 -49.60 2.77 11.70
N TRP A 7 -49.55 1.55 12.25
CA TRP A 7 -48.30 0.81 12.42
C TRP A 7 -47.78 0.19 11.11
N GLY A 8 -48.68 -0.20 10.20
CA GLY A 8 -48.31 -0.69 8.86
C GLY A 8 -47.62 0.38 8.01
N SER A 9 -48.10 1.62 8.04
CA SER A 9 -47.52 2.73 7.27
C SER A 9 -46.18 3.22 7.83
N VAL A 10 -45.95 3.12 9.14
CA VAL A 10 -44.66 3.48 9.76
C VAL A 10 -43.59 2.40 9.48
N CYS A 11 -43.94 1.11 9.49
CA CYS A 11 -43.03 0.03 9.10
C CYS A 11 -42.72 0.01 7.59
N LEU A 12 -43.70 0.33 6.73
CA LEU A 12 -43.48 0.50 5.29
C LEU A 12 -42.63 1.73 4.99
N GLY A 13 -42.81 2.85 5.70
CA GLY A 13 -41.97 4.04 5.57
C GLY A 13 -40.51 3.81 6.00
N PHE A 14 -40.28 3.06 7.09
CA PHE A 14 -38.92 2.69 7.53
C PHE A 14 -38.25 1.67 6.59
N SER A 15 -39.03 0.75 5.99
CA SER A 15 -38.53 -0.22 5.01
C SER A 15 -38.24 0.39 3.63
N LEU A 16 -38.95 1.44 3.23
CA LEU A 16 -38.73 2.14 1.95
C LEU A 16 -37.47 3.00 1.99
N VAL A 17 -37.26 3.77 3.07
CA VAL A 17 -36.07 4.63 3.25
C VAL A 17 -34.78 3.81 3.37
N THR A 18 -34.83 2.64 4.02
CA THR A 18 -33.68 1.72 4.11
C THR A 18 -33.38 1.05 2.76
N SER A 19 -34.40 0.76 1.94
CA SER A 19 -34.22 0.17 0.60
C SER A 19 -33.63 1.13 -0.42
N GLU A 20 -33.99 2.43 -0.37
CA GLU A 20 -33.40 3.46 -1.23
C GLU A 20 -31.93 3.72 -0.87
N MET A 21 -31.60 3.81 0.43
CA MET A 21 -30.19 3.98 0.88
C MET A 21 -29.30 2.79 0.52
N GLU A 22 -29.79 1.55 0.63
CA GLU A 22 -29.05 0.35 0.17
C GLU A 22 -28.83 0.33 -1.34
N GLN A 23 -29.75 0.90 -2.12
CA GLN A 23 -29.59 1.05 -3.56
C GLN A 23 -28.51 2.08 -3.91
N THR A 24 -28.51 3.24 -3.24
CA THR A 24 -27.55 4.33 -3.47
C THR A 24 -26.11 3.93 -3.14
N PHE A 25 -25.89 3.17 -2.06
CA PHE A 25 -24.54 2.78 -1.59
C PHE A 25 -24.15 1.34 -1.93
N ARG A 26 -24.80 0.71 -2.91
CA ARG A 26 -24.53 -0.69 -3.30
C ARG A 26 -23.07 -0.98 -3.68
N ALA A 27 -22.33 0.03 -4.15
CA ALA A 27 -20.92 -0.08 -4.48
C ALA A 27 -19.99 -0.15 -3.26
N VAL A 28 -20.46 0.22 -2.07
CA VAL A 28 -19.68 0.20 -0.82
C VAL A 28 -19.44 -1.25 -0.40
N THR A 29 -18.19 -1.68 -0.45
CA THR A 29 -17.76 -3.03 -0.06
C THR A 29 -16.94 -2.99 1.22
N ARG A 30 -16.83 -4.13 1.91
CA ARG A 30 -15.97 -4.29 3.10
C ARG A 30 -14.50 -4.58 2.76
N THR A 31 -14.09 -4.32 1.52
CA THR A 31 -12.71 -4.53 1.06
C THR A 31 -11.93 -3.21 1.13
N PRO A 32 -10.67 -3.22 1.59
CA PRO A 32 -9.83 -2.03 1.57
C PRO A 32 -9.67 -1.48 0.14
N GLY A 33 -9.74 -0.17 -0.02
CA GLY A 33 -9.71 0.49 -1.33
C GLY A 33 -10.33 1.88 -1.32
N ILE A 34 -10.34 2.52 -2.49
CA ILE A 34 -10.92 3.85 -2.70
C ILE A 34 -12.06 3.75 -3.69
N ILE A 35 -13.19 4.38 -3.36
CA ILE A 35 -14.33 4.54 -4.24
C ILE A 35 -14.61 6.03 -4.37
N ILE A 36 -14.76 6.51 -5.62
CA ILE A 36 -15.04 7.91 -5.91
C ILE A 36 -16.35 7.98 -6.68
N TRP A 37 -17.23 8.88 -6.26
CA TRP A 37 -18.45 9.26 -6.95
C TRP A 37 -18.37 10.73 -7.37
N ARG A 38 -18.92 11.03 -8.53
CA ARG A 38 -19.19 12.38 -9.01
C ARG A 38 -20.66 12.67 -8.78
N ILE A 39 -20.98 13.90 -8.40
CA ILE A 39 -22.37 14.34 -8.25
C ILE A 39 -22.83 14.84 -9.61
N GLU A 40 -23.75 14.11 -10.22
CA GLU A 40 -24.31 14.47 -11.52
C GLU A 40 -25.82 14.61 -11.36
N LYS A 41 -26.37 15.81 -11.61
CA LYS A 41 -27.81 16.09 -11.48
C LYS A 41 -28.41 15.66 -10.12
N MET A 42 -27.66 15.91 -9.04
CA MET A 42 -28.01 15.55 -7.66
C MET A 42 -28.01 14.04 -7.34
N GLU A 43 -27.45 13.19 -8.21
CA GLU A 43 -27.26 11.76 -7.99
C GLU A 43 -25.78 11.37 -7.92
N LEU A 44 -25.45 10.26 -7.23
CA LEU A 44 -24.09 9.74 -7.12
C LEU A 44 -23.76 8.82 -8.30
N VAL A 45 -22.81 9.23 -9.14
CA VAL A 45 -22.32 8.43 -10.27
C VAL A 45 -20.90 7.95 -9.99
N VAL A 46 -20.65 6.65 -10.04
CA VAL A 46 -19.33 6.06 -9.75
C VAL A 46 -18.31 6.49 -10.81
N VAL A 47 -17.18 7.04 -10.38
CA VAL A 47 -16.07 7.42 -11.25
C VAL A 47 -15.21 6.19 -11.56
N PRO A 48 -14.92 5.90 -12.84
CA PRO A 48 -14.05 4.79 -13.22
C PRO A 48 -12.65 4.89 -12.60
N GLU A 49 -12.08 3.76 -12.15
CA GLU A 49 -10.75 3.72 -11.52
C GLU A 49 -9.63 4.31 -12.37
N LYS A 50 -9.71 4.17 -13.70
CA LYS A 50 -8.71 4.71 -14.64
C LYS A 50 -8.61 6.23 -14.60
N THR A 51 -9.69 6.91 -14.20
CA THR A 51 -9.79 8.37 -14.16
C THR A 51 -9.70 8.93 -12.74
N HIS A 52 -9.42 8.10 -11.73
CA HIS A 52 -9.15 8.57 -10.37
C HIS A 52 -7.98 9.56 -10.38
N GLY A 53 -8.15 10.70 -9.69
CA GLY A 53 -7.20 11.83 -9.72
C GLY A 53 -7.60 12.96 -10.67
N ASN A 54 -8.56 12.74 -11.58
CA ASN A 54 -9.13 13.80 -12.41
C ASN A 54 -10.40 14.36 -11.78
N PHE A 55 -10.41 15.66 -11.49
CA PHE A 55 -11.56 16.36 -10.92
C PHE A 55 -11.94 17.55 -11.80
N PHE A 56 -13.22 17.68 -12.11
CA PHE A 56 -13.75 18.83 -12.84
C PHE A 56 -13.98 20.00 -11.89
N GLU A 57 -13.53 21.20 -12.27
CA GLU A 57 -13.63 22.41 -11.44
C GLU A 57 -15.08 22.83 -11.19
N GLY A 58 -16.00 22.49 -12.09
CA GLY A 58 -17.42 22.80 -12.01
C GLY A 58 -18.25 21.82 -11.17
N ASP A 59 -17.66 20.78 -10.57
CA ASP A 59 -18.42 19.70 -9.92
C ASP A 59 -18.03 19.47 -8.46
N CYS A 60 -18.84 18.64 -7.80
CA CYS A 60 -18.55 18.08 -6.49
C CYS A 60 -18.40 16.55 -6.57
N TYR A 61 -17.53 16.00 -5.71
CA TYR A 61 -17.25 14.57 -5.65
C TYR A 61 -17.37 14.07 -4.22
N LEU A 62 -17.73 12.79 -4.07
CA LEU A 62 -17.71 12.06 -2.82
C LEU A 62 -16.68 10.93 -2.95
N LEU A 63 -15.80 10.77 -1.96
CA LEU A 63 -14.76 9.75 -1.93
C LEU A 63 -14.84 8.98 -0.61
N LEU A 64 -14.85 7.65 -0.70
CA LEU A 64 -14.75 6.76 0.45
C LEU A 64 -13.44 5.99 0.37
N CYS A 65 -12.57 6.17 1.36
CA CYS A 65 -11.39 5.35 1.56
C CYS A 65 -11.64 4.34 2.70
N THR A 66 -11.51 3.06 2.40
CA THR A 66 -11.61 1.97 3.38
C THR A 66 -10.22 1.44 3.67
N MET A 67 -9.80 1.50 4.93
CA MET A 67 -8.50 1.02 5.41
C MET A 67 -8.70 -0.14 6.39
N LYS A 68 -7.74 -1.05 6.44
CA LYS A 68 -7.73 -2.15 7.42
C LYS A 68 -6.72 -1.81 8.51
N SER A 69 -7.21 -1.64 9.73
CA SER A 69 -6.37 -1.49 10.92
C SER A 69 -6.57 -2.72 11.82
N GLY A 70 -5.61 -3.63 11.81
CA GLY A 70 -5.69 -4.92 12.53
C GLY A 70 -6.88 -5.77 12.08
N SER A 71 -7.82 -6.04 13.01
CA SER A 71 -9.06 -6.78 12.76
C SER A 71 -10.27 -5.90 12.41
N SER A 72 -10.12 -4.57 12.44
CA SER A 72 -11.19 -3.60 12.18
C SER A 72 -10.99 -2.84 10.87
N LEU A 73 -12.09 -2.39 10.27
CA LEU A 73 -12.08 -1.50 9.12
C LEU A 73 -12.27 -0.06 9.62
N THR A 74 -11.44 0.86 9.12
CA THR A 74 -11.57 2.30 9.31
C THR A 74 -12.00 2.94 8.00
N TYR A 75 -12.87 3.94 8.09
CA TYR A 75 -13.49 4.58 6.94
C TYR A 75 -13.25 6.08 6.97
N ASN A 76 -12.79 6.63 5.85
CA ASN A 76 -12.66 8.07 5.66
C ASN A 76 -13.56 8.51 4.50
N ILE A 77 -14.45 9.45 4.76
CA ILE A 77 -15.35 10.04 3.77
C ILE A 77 -14.84 11.45 3.45
N HIS A 78 -14.50 11.72 2.20
CA HIS A 78 -14.13 13.05 1.73
C HIS A 78 -15.20 13.52 0.76
N TYR A 79 -15.66 14.76 0.89
CA TYR A 79 -16.42 15.39 -0.18
C TYR A 79 -15.63 16.59 -0.70
N TRP A 80 -15.28 16.53 -1.98
CA TRP A 80 -14.44 17.51 -2.65
C TRP A 80 -15.30 18.48 -3.45
N ILE A 81 -14.99 19.77 -3.32
CA ILE A 81 -15.73 20.88 -3.93
C ILE A 81 -14.83 21.60 -4.93
N GLY A 82 -15.24 21.60 -6.21
CA GLY A 82 -14.60 22.37 -7.26
C GLY A 82 -14.78 23.87 -7.10
N ALA A 83 -13.82 24.66 -7.62
CA ALA A 83 -13.80 26.11 -7.51
C ALA A 83 -14.97 26.79 -8.23
N GLU A 84 -15.52 26.17 -9.27
CA GLU A 84 -16.64 26.66 -10.08
C GLU A 84 -17.94 25.86 -9.80
N ALA A 85 -17.95 24.99 -8.78
CA ALA A 85 -19.09 24.11 -8.49
C ALA A 85 -20.32 24.86 -7.97
N SER A 86 -21.51 24.43 -8.40
CA SER A 86 -22.76 25.07 -8.01
C SER A 86 -23.08 24.89 -6.53
N GLN A 87 -23.83 25.82 -5.93
CA GLN A 87 -24.22 25.74 -4.52
C GLN A 87 -25.09 24.51 -4.24
N ASP A 88 -25.89 24.12 -5.23
CA ASP A 88 -26.81 22.99 -5.22
C ASP A 88 -26.03 21.67 -5.09
N GLU A 89 -24.99 21.49 -5.93
CA GLU A 89 -24.11 20.33 -5.91
C GLU A 89 -23.26 20.27 -4.64
N GLN A 90 -22.78 21.42 -4.15
CA GLN A 90 -22.10 21.50 -2.84
C GLN A 90 -23.02 21.04 -1.71
N GLY A 91 -24.29 21.44 -1.75
CA GLY A 91 -25.31 20.99 -0.81
C GLY A 91 -25.57 19.49 -0.91
N ALA A 92 -25.71 18.96 -2.12
CA ALA A 92 -25.88 17.53 -2.35
C ALA A 92 -24.68 16.71 -1.84
N ALA A 93 -23.45 17.19 -2.06
CA ALA A 93 -22.23 16.52 -1.59
C ALA A 93 -22.21 16.36 -0.08
N ALA A 94 -22.55 17.43 0.65
CA ALA A 94 -22.64 17.41 2.10
C ALA A 94 -23.75 16.47 2.59
N VAL A 95 -24.91 16.45 1.92
CA VAL A 95 -26.02 15.54 2.27
C VAL A 95 -25.61 14.08 2.06
N TYR A 96 -25.00 13.74 0.93
CA TYR A 96 -24.55 12.37 0.66
C TYR A 96 -23.43 11.92 1.60
N ALA A 97 -22.51 12.81 1.99
CA ALA A 97 -21.48 12.50 2.98
C ALA A 97 -22.10 12.11 4.34
N VAL A 98 -23.14 12.83 4.78
CA VAL A 98 -23.87 12.52 6.02
C VAL A 98 -24.66 11.21 5.89
N GLN A 99 -25.33 10.97 4.75
CA GLN A 99 -26.06 9.72 4.53
C GLN A 99 -25.14 8.50 4.49
N LEU A 100 -23.95 8.64 3.89
CA LEU A 100 -22.94 7.58 3.84
C LEU A 100 -22.35 7.31 5.23
N ASP A 101 -22.13 8.35 6.03
CA ASP A 101 -21.71 8.21 7.43
C ASP A 101 -22.75 7.45 8.27
N ASP A 102 -24.03 7.82 8.15
CA ASP A 102 -25.14 7.13 8.82
C ASP A 102 -25.24 5.66 8.36
N PHE A 103 -25.06 5.38 7.06
CA PHE A 103 -25.06 4.03 6.50
C PHE A 103 -23.93 3.15 7.08
N LEU A 104 -22.75 3.74 7.32
CA LEU A 104 -21.58 3.07 7.92
C LEU A 104 -21.62 3.05 9.46
N GLY A 105 -22.72 3.45 10.07
CA GLY A 105 -22.94 3.39 11.52
C GLY A 105 -22.30 4.53 12.32
N SER A 106 -22.10 5.70 11.70
CA SER A 106 -21.52 6.91 12.32
C SER A 106 -20.15 6.67 12.96
N SER A 107 -19.36 5.79 12.33
CA SER A 107 -17.97 5.49 12.65
C SER A 107 -16.93 6.15 11.72
N PRO A 108 -17.24 6.48 10.45
CA PRO A 108 -16.28 7.15 9.57
C PRO A 108 -15.82 8.54 10.05
N ILE A 109 -14.63 8.95 9.61
CA ILE A 109 -14.15 10.34 9.73
C ILE A 109 -14.55 11.08 8.46
N GLN A 110 -15.15 12.27 8.58
CA GLN A 110 -15.59 13.06 7.42
C GLN A 110 -14.67 14.25 7.18
N TYR A 111 -14.36 14.52 5.92
CA TYR A 111 -13.48 15.59 5.47
C TYR A 111 -14.17 16.47 4.44
N ARG A 112 -14.15 17.78 4.67
CA ARG A 112 -14.49 18.78 3.66
C ARG A 112 -13.24 19.19 2.90
N GLU A 113 -13.19 18.87 1.62
CA GLU A 113 -12.06 19.20 0.74
C GLU A 113 -12.47 20.28 -0.26
N VAL A 114 -11.65 21.32 -0.41
CA VAL A 114 -11.89 22.41 -1.35
C VAL A 114 -10.73 22.45 -2.34
N GLN A 115 -11.04 22.64 -3.63
CA GLN A 115 -10.04 22.74 -4.68
C GLN A 115 -8.86 23.65 -4.28
N HIS A 116 -7.63 23.18 -4.55
CA HIS A 116 -6.35 23.82 -4.19
C HIS A 116 -5.99 23.82 -2.69
N ASN A 117 -6.91 23.47 -1.81
CA ASN A 117 -6.73 23.47 -0.37
C ASN A 117 -7.10 22.11 0.23
N GLU A 118 -6.85 21.03 -0.51
CA GLU A 118 -7.16 19.68 -0.04
C GLU A 118 -6.22 19.26 1.09
N SER A 119 -6.78 18.48 2.03
CA SER A 119 -6.02 17.90 3.13
C SER A 119 -4.89 16.98 2.63
N ASN A 120 -3.81 16.90 3.40
CA ASN A 120 -2.71 15.97 3.11
C ASN A 120 -3.21 14.52 2.98
N THR A 121 -4.19 14.13 3.80
CA THR A 121 -4.84 12.82 3.74
C THR A 121 -5.48 12.57 2.36
N PHE A 122 -6.23 13.53 1.83
CA PHE A 122 -6.85 13.41 0.51
C PHE A 122 -5.81 13.35 -0.61
N CYS A 123 -4.79 14.21 -0.56
CA CYS A 123 -3.73 14.23 -1.55
C CYS A 123 -2.87 12.96 -1.54
N GLY A 124 -2.68 12.36 -0.35
CA GLY A 124 -1.94 11.10 -0.19
C GLY A 124 -2.52 9.94 -0.99
N TYR A 125 -3.82 9.99 -1.30
CA TYR A 125 -4.50 9.00 -2.15
C TYR A 125 -4.08 9.06 -3.63
N PHE A 126 -3.60 10.22 -4.11
CA PHE A 126 -3.28 10.48 -5.51
C PHE A 126 -1.79 10.80 -5.68
N LYS A 127 -0.92 9.78 -5.56
CA LYS A 127 0.54 9.94 -5.64
C LYS A 127 1.03 10.56 -6.95
N GLN A 128 0.30 10.33 -8.04
CA GLN A 128 0.56 10.92 -9.36
C GLN A 128 0.15 12.40 -9.45
N GLY A 129 -0.44 12.97 -8.40
CA GLY A 129 -0.98 14.33 -8.38
C GLY A 129 -2.47 14.34 -8.71
N ILE A 130 -3.10 15.49 -8.46
CA ILE A 130 -4.50 15.78 -8.79
C ILE A 130 -4.52 16.66 -10.04
N ILE A 131 -5.37 16.33 -11.01
CA ILE A 131 -5.54 17.07 -12.26
C ILE A 131 -6.91 17.76 -12.22
N TYR A 132 -6.91 19.09 -12.33
CA TYR A 132 -8.13 19.88 -12.43
C TYR A 132 -8.51 20.06 -13.91
N LYS A 133 -9.73 19.66 -14.27
CA LYS A 133 -10.27 19.78 -15.62
C LYS A 133 -11.30 20.90 -15.68
N LYS A 134 -11.20 21.76 -16.70
CA LYS A 134 -12.23 22.77 -16.95
C LYS A 134 -13.55 22.11 -17.36
N GLY A 135 -14.67 22.74 -16.98
CA GLY A 135 -16.03 22.23 -17.20
C GLY A 135 -16.62 21.49 -16.00
N GLY A 136 -17.77 20.85 -16.23
CA GLY A 136 -18.56 20.14 -15.21
C GLY A 136 -19.85 19.56 -15.82
N VAL A 137 -20.66 18.88 -15.01
CA VAL A 137 -22.03 18.47 -15.38
C VAL A 137 -22.89 19.72 -15.52
N ASP A 138 -23.86 19.69 -16.43
CA ASP A 138 -24.89 20.72 -16.57
C ASP A 138 -25.67 20.87 -15.24
N SER A 139 -25.20 21.75 -14.35
CA SER A 139 -26.10 22.47 -13.45
C SER A 139 -26.91 23.41 -14.33
N GLY A 140 -28.22 23.52 -14.11
CA GLY A 140 -29.21 24.10 -15.03
C GLY A 140 -29.06 25.58 -15.43
N MET A 141 -27.86 26.18 -15.34
CA MET A 141 -27.60 27.56 -15.75
C MET A 141 -26.33 27.81 -16.59
N LYS A 142 -25.45 26.85 -16.90
CA LYS A 142 -24.39 27.06 -17.91
C LYS A 142 -23.98 25.78 -18.64
N HIS A 143 -24.03 25.85 -19.97
CA HIS A 143 -23.66 24.78 -20.89
C HIS A 143 -22.16 24.85 -21.21
N VAL A 144 -21.41 23.76 -21.03
CA VAL A 144 -20.04 23.61 -21.58
C VAL A 144 -19.96 22.26 -22.31
N VAL A 145 -19.61 22.34 -23.60
CA VAL A 145 -19.58 21.20 -24.53
C VAL A 145 -18.34 20.35 -24.28
N THR A 146 -18.53 19.04 -24.13
CA THR A 146 -17.45 18.03 -24.09
C THR A 146 -17.47 17.20 -25.38
N ASN A 147 -16.69 17.61 -26.39
CA ASN A 147 -16.36 16.73 -27.53
C ASN A 147 -14.87 16.36 -27.46
N SER A 148 -14.61 15.08 -27.22
CA SER A 148 -13.30 14.50 -26.90
C SER A 148 -12.46 14.11 -28.13
N SER A 149 -12.44 14.92 -29.19
CA SER A 149 -11.62 14.61 -30.37
C SER A 149 -10.82 15.77 -30.99
N ASP A 150 -11.01 17.02 -30.53
CA ASP A 150 -10.19 18.19 -30.91
C ASP A 150 -9.83 19.02 -29.66
N VAL A 151 -9.17 18.40 -28.67
CA VAL A 151 -8.74 19.11 -27.46
C VAL A 151 -7.44 19.86 -27.75
N GLN A 152 -7.49 21.20 -27.68
CA GLN A 152 -6.35 22.07 -27.56
C GLN A 152 -6.39 22.74 -26.19
N ARG A 153 -5.37 22.52 -25.36
CA ARG A 153 -5.27 23.11 -24.02
C ARG A 153 -3.82 23.31 -23.59
N LEU A 154 -3.59 24.29 -22.73
CA LEU A 154 -2.28 24.57 -22.13
C LEU A 154 -2.36 24.32 -20.63
N LEU A 155 -1.45 23.50 -20.10
CA LEU A 155 -1.33 23.21 -18.68
C LEU A 155 -0.09 23.89 -18.12
N HIS A 156 -0.25 24.64 -17.04
CA HIS A 156 0.81 25.20 -16.22
C HIS A 156 1.11 24.24 -15.08
N VAL A 157 2.33 23.70 -15.05
CA VAL A 157 2.83 22.78 -14.04
C VAL A 157 3.69 23.56 -13.07
N LYS A 158 3.23 23.65 -11.81
CA LYS A 158 3.88 24.44 -10.77
C LYS A 158 3.86 23.73 -9.42
N GLY A 159 4.93 23.91 -8.67
CA GLY A 159 5.01 23.59 -7.24
C GLY A 159 6.27 22.81 -6.94
N GLN A 160 6.89 23.09 -5.79
CA GLN A 160 8.13 22.40 -5.40
C GLN A 160 7.85 21.06 -4.70
N ARG A 161 6.88 21.01 -3.77
CA ARG A 161 6.55 19.80 -2.99
C ARG A 161 5.25 19.11 -3.42
N LYS A 162 4.26 19.89 -3.86
CA LYS A 162 2.95 19.41 -4.36
C LYS A 162 2.78 19.92 -5.79
N VAL A 163 3.54 19.33 -6.71
CA VAL A 163 3.49 19.71 -8.12
C VAL A 163 2.08 19.47 -8.65
N SER A 164 1.42 20.54 -9.09
CA SER A 164 0.06 20.51 -9.63
C SER A 164 0.05 21.05 -11.06
N ALA A 165 -0.83 20.52 -11.88
CA ALA A 165 -1.02 20.98 -13.25
C ALA A 165 -2.39 21.65 -13.36
N LYS A 166 -2.39 22.89 -13.82
CA LYS A 166 -3.60 23.71 -13.99
C LYS A 166 -3.75 24.12 -15.44
N GLU A 167 -4.96 24.00 -15.98
CA GLU A 167 -5.26 24.55 -17.30
C GLU A 167 -5.27 26.08 -17.29
N VAL A 168 -4.52 26.69 -18.21
CA VAL A 168 -4.33 28.13 -18.34
C VAL A 168 -4.69 28.60 -19.75
N GLU A 169 -4.83 29.90 -19.93
CA GLU A 169 -5.13 30.50 -21.24
C GLU A 169 -4.03 30.14 -22.25
N MET A 170 -4.42 29.69 -23.45
CA MET A 170 -3.52 29.31 -24.55
C MET A 170 -2.87 30.54 -25.20
N SER A 171 -2.01 31.23 -24.43
CA SER A 171 -1.36 32.47 -24.82
C SER A 171 0.03 32.54 -24.21
N TRP A 172 0.96 33.19 -24.90
CA TRP A 172 2.30 33.48 -24.37
C TRP A 172 2.28 34.31 -23.09
N SER A 173 1.18 35.01 -22.80
CA SER A 173 0.98 35.74 -21.54
C SER A 173 0.90 34.84 -20.31
N SER A 174 0.55 33.55 -20.47
CA SER A 174 0.50 32.55 -19.40
C SER A 174 1.88 31.96 -19.06
N PHE A 175 2.85 32.05 -19.98
CA PHE A 175 4.19 31.47 -19.80
C PHE A 175 5.05 32.33 -18.88
N ASN A 176 5.92 31.68 -18.11
CA ASN A 176 6.93 32.33 -17.31
C ASN A 176 8.24 31.54 -17.33
N LEU A 177 9.35 32.17 -16.96
CA LEU A 177 10.68 31.53 -17.02
C LEU A 177 10.93 30.52 -15.89
N GLY A 178 10.09 30.48 -14.85
CA GLY A 178 10.33 29.73 -13.62
C GLY A 178 9.58 28.41 -13.49
N ASP A 179 8.66 28.09 -14.41
CA ASP A 179 7.76 26.93 -14.29
C ASP A 179 7.76 26.08 -15.59
N VAL A 180 7.06 24.94 -15.57
CA VAL A 180 6.95 24.04 -16.74
C VAL A 180 5.54 24.11 -17.33
N PHE A 181 5.43 24.04 -18.66
CA PHE A 181 4.15 24.11 -19.37
C PHE A 181 3.97 22.92 -20.31
N LEU A 182 2.77 22.35 -20.37
CA LEU A 182 2.39 21.29 -21.30
C LEU A 182 1.32 21.80 -22.26
N LEU A 183 1.65 21.94 -23.54
CA LEU A 183 0.67 22.18 -24.60
C LEU A 183 0.18 20.84 -25.15
N ASP A 184 -1.12 20.59 -25.06
CA ASP A 184 -1.77 19.39 -25.55
C ASP A 184 -2.61 19.72 -26.78
N VAL A 185 -2.23 19.20 -27.95
CA VAL A 185 -2.88 19.44 -29.26
C VAL A 185 -3.45 18.16 -29.85
N GLY A 186 -3.84 17.19 -29.01
CA GLY A 186 -4.48 15.95 -29.46
C GLY A 186 -3.49 14.89 -29.92
N LYS A 187 -2.87 15.09 -31.09
CA LYS A 187 -1.92 14.12 -31.68
C LYS A 187 -0.49 14.27 -31.15
N SER A 188 -0.17 15.44 -30.62
CA SER A 188 1.14 15.77 -30.05
C SER A 188 0.96 16.47 -28.70
N ILE A 189 1.89 16.25 -27.78
CA ILE A 189 1.97 16.88 -26.46
C ILE A 189 3.36 17.51 -26.37
N ILE A 190 3.42 18.82 -26.18
CA ILE A 190 4.65 19.60 -26.15
C ILE A 190 4.92 20.05 -24.72
N GLN A 191 6.03 19.62 -24.13
CA GLN A 191 6.52 20.12 -22.86
C GLN A 191 7.52 21.25 -23.10
N TRP A 192 7.24 22.43 -22.57
CA TRP A 192 8.17 23.57 -22.56
C TRP A 192 8.66 23.81 -21.14
N ASN A 193 9.97 23.76 -20.95
CA ASN A 193 10.60 23.94 -19.64
C ASN A 193 11.15 25.37 -19.53
N GLY A 194 10.70 26.12 -18.52
CA GLY A 194 11.29 27.42 -18.21
C GLY A 194 12.76 27.28 -17.78
N PRO A 195 13.66 28.21 -18.15
CA PRO A 195 15.08 28.15 -17.74
C PRO A 195 15.32 28.12 -16.22
N GLY A 196 14.39 28.65 -15.43
CA GLY A 196 14.38 28.63 -13.97
C GLY A 196 13.46 27.57 -13.35
N SER A 197 12.89 26.67 -14.16
CA SER A 197 12.06 25.56 -13.68
C SER A 197 12.88 24.51 -12.94
N ASN A 198 12.29 23.90 -11.91
CA ASN A 198 13.01 22.92 -11.11
C ASN A 198 12.88 21.49 -11.69
N THR A 199 13.85 20.61 -11.38
CA THR A 199 13.92 19.24 -11.94
C THR A 199 12.71 18.38 -11.55
N GLN A 200 12.07 18.63 -10.41
CA GLN A 200 10.88 17.89 -9.98
C GLN A 200 9.64 18.28 -10.78
N GLU A 201 9.46 19.57 -11.09
CA GLU A 201 8.41 20.06 -11.98
C GLU A 201 8.58 19.48 -13.39
N GLN A 202 9.81 19.43 -13.90
CA GLN A 202 10.13 18.84 -15.21
C GLN A 202 9.80 17.34 -15.25
N LEU A 203 10.20 16.59 -14.22
CA LEU A 203 9.92 15.15 -14.11
C LEU A 203 8.41 14.90 -13.98
N LYS A 204 7.70 15.69 -13.16
CA LYS A 204 6.25 15.53 -12.99
C LYS A 204 5.49 15.89 -14.27
N ALA A 205 5.87 16.97 -14.95
CA ALA A 205 5.30 17.35 -16.23
C ALA A 205 5.49 16.24 -17.27
N MET A 206 6.65 15.58 -17.28
CA MET A 206 6.92 14.45 -18.17
C MET A 206 6.04 13.23 -17.83
N LEU A 207 5.90 12.89 -16.54
CA LEU A 207 5.03 11.81 -16.10
C LEU A 207 3.57 12.10 -16.44
N LEU A 208 3.14 13.36 -16.29
CA LEU A 208 1.81 13.81 -16.66
C LEU A 208 1.58 13.74 -18.17
N ALA A 209 2.52 14.18 -18.99
CA ALA A 209 2.44 14.07 -20.45
C ALA A 209 2.33 12.60 -20.91
N LYS A 210 3.09 11.71 -20.27
CA LYS A 210 3.01 10.25 -20.51
C LYS A 210 1.65 9.68 -20.11
N ASP A 211 1.11 10.11 -18.98
CA ASP A 211 -0.21 9.67 -18.52
C ASP A 211 -1.33 10.15 -19.46
N ILE A 212 -1.28 11.41 -19.93
CA ILE A 212 -2.20 11.93 -20.95
C ILE A 212 -2.10 11.10 -22.24
N ARG A 213 -0.88 10.80 -22.71
CA ARG A 213 -0.68 9.94 -23.88
C ARG A 213 -1.27 8.55 -23.68
N ASP A 214 -0.97 7.90 -22.57
CA ASP A 214 -1.27 6.48 -22.35
C ASP A 214 -2.74 6.27 -21.98
N ARG A 215 -3.30 7.09 -21.07
CA ARG A 215 -4.67 6.96 -20.56
C ARG A 215 -5.70 7.72 -21.39
N GLU A 216 -5.39 8.94 -21.82
CA GLU A 216 -6.36 9.77 -22.56
C GLU A 216 -6.29 9.55 -24.08
N ARG A 217 -5.12 9.20 -24.63
CA ARG A 217 -4.92 9.01 -26.09
C ARG A 217 -4.68 7.57 -26.52
N GLY A 218 -4.64 6.63 -25.56
CA GLY A 218 -4.43 5.21 -25.82
C GLY A 218 -3.06 4.91 -26.43
N GLY A 219 -2.03 5.65 -26.03
CA GLY A 219 -0.63 5.44 -26.41
C GLY A 219 -0.22 6.00 -27.78
N ARG A 220 -1.12 6.71 -28.49
CA ARG A 220 -0.93 7.12 -29.90
C ARG A 220 -0.45 8.56 -30.11
N ALA A 221 -0.27 9.34 -29.05
CA ALA A 221 0.20 10.73 -29.14
C ALA A 221 1.74 10.83 -29.00
N GLU A 222 2.36 11.77 -29.71
CA GLU A 222 3.79 12.03 -29.65
C GLU A 222 4.11 13.03 -28.53
N ILE A 223 5.19 12.84 -27.77
CA ILE A 223 5.64 13.76 -26.72
C ILE A 223 6.94 14.42 -27.17
N SER A 224 6.97 15.75 -27.22
CA SER A 224 8.16 16.53 -27.57
C SER A 224 8.53 17.49 -26.44
N VAL A 225 9.82 17.70 -26.19
CA VAL A 225 10.32 18.59 -25.13
C VAL A 225 11.13 19.73 -25.71
N ILE A 226 10.90 20.94 -25.21
CA ILE A 226 11.63 22.15 -25.54
C ILE A 226 12.20 22.74 -24.25
N GLU A 227 13.51 22.94 -24.22
CA GLU A 227 14.19 23.67 -23.15
C GLU A 227 14.18 25.16 -23.49
N GLY A 228 13.65 26.00 -22.61
CA GLY A 228 13.48 27.44 -22.85
C GLY A 228 14.80 28.21 -22.99
N ASP A 229 15.93 27.65 -22.54
CA ASP A 229 17.28 28.19 -22.74
C ASP A 229 17.94 27.71 -24.04
N ALA A 230 17.33 26.71 -24.71
CA ALA A 230 17.86 26.08 -25.90
C ALA A 230 16.77 25.84 -26.97
N GLU A 231 15.81 26.76 -27.13
CA GLU A 231 14.69 26.68 -28.08
C GLU A 231 15.17 26.41 -29.53
N ASN A 232 16.36 26.90 -29.90
CA ASN A 232 16.97 26.72 -31.22
C ASN A 232 17.33 25.27 -31.59
N LYS A 233 17.35 24.34 -30.61
CA LYS A 233 17.66 22.91 -30.85
C LYS A 233 16.48 22.10 -31.40
N SER A 234 15.25 22.63 -31.28
CA SER A 234 14.02 21.93 -31.68
C SER A 234 13.14 22.79 -32.61
N PRO A 235 13.64 23.19 -33.80
CA PRO A 235 12.96 24.16 -34.67
C PRO A 235 11.59 23.70 -35.18
N SER A 236 11.43 22.41 -35.49
CA SER A 236 10.15 21.83 -35.95
C SER A 236 9.07 21.82 -34.87
N THR A 237 9.45 21.57 -33.62
CA THR A 237 8.52 21.59 -32.47
C THR A 237 8.16 23.01 -32.07
N MET A 238 9.09 23.98 -32.18
CA MET A 238 8.77 25.40 -31.98
C MET A 238 7.86 25.97 -33.06
N GLU A 239 8.00 25.53 -34.31
CA GLU A 239 7.06 25.91 -35.38
C GLU A 239 5.64 25.42 -35.06
N LEU A 240 5.49 24.19 -34.56
CA LEU A 240 4.20 23.65 -34.11
C LEU A 240 3.64 24.43 -32.91
N LEU A 241 4.47 24.74 -31.90
CA LEU A 241 4.07 25.55 -30.74
C LEU A 241 3.59 26.95 -31.16
N CYS A 242 4.35 27.63 -32.01
CA CYS A 242 4.01 28.96 -32.52
C CYS A 242 2.81 28.96 -33.45
N SER A 243 2.56 27.87 -34.20
CA SER A 243 1.38 27.74 -35.05
C SER A 243 0.07 27.69 -34.26
N VAL A 244 0.13 27.26 -32.99
CA VAL A 244 -1.04 27.10 -32.11
C VAL A 244 -1.20 28.28 -31.16
N ILE A 245 -0.11 28.80 -30.57
CA ILE A 245 -0.14 29.86 -29.54
C ILE A 245 0.14 31.26 -30.13
N GLY A 246 0.75 31.36 -31.32
CA GLY A 246 1.16 32.61 -31.95
C GLY A 246 2.67 32.89 -31.84
N GLU A 247 3.12 34.04 -32.35
CA GLU A 247 4.55 34.40 -32.39
C GLU A 247 5.16 34.57 -30.98
N ARG A 248 6.34 34.01 -30.78
CA ARG A 248 7.12 34.05 -29.54
C ARG A 248 7.52 35.51 -29.18
N PRO A 249 7.09 36.06 -28.03
CA PRO A 249 7.49 37.41 -27.61
C PRO A 249 8.96 37.46 -27.15
N ALA A 250 9.58 38.63 -27.19
CA ALA A 250 11.02 38.81 -26.91
C ALA A 250 11.45 38.50 -25.46
N SER A 251 10.54 38.56 -24.48
CA SER A 251 10.84 38.24 -23.07
C SER A 251 9.60 37.75 -22.31
N LEU A 252 9.77 36.75 -21.43
CA LEU A 252 8.73 36.25 -20.52
C LEU A 252 8.97 36.75 -19.08
N PRO A 253 7.92 36.85 -18.24
CA PRO A 253 8.06 37.24 -16.84
C PRO A 253 8.75 36.16 -15.99
N ASN A 254 9.32 36.58 -14.85
CA ASN A 254 9.83 35.66 -13.81
C ASN A 254 8.66 35.11 -12.95
N GLY A 255 8.78 33.88 -12.44
CA GLY A 255 7.75 33.25 -11.59
C GLY A 255 7.59 33.92 -10.22
N THR A 256 6.39 33.79 -9.61
CA THR A 256 6.07 34.28 -8.25
C THR A 256 6.63 33.36 -7.15
N SER A 257 7.01 33.90 -5.98
CA SER A 257 7.52 33.11 -4.82
C SER A 257 6.40 32.70 -3.84
N ASP A 258 6.50 31.46 -3.36
CA ASP A 258 5.45 30.74 -2.59
C ASP A 258 5.50 31.04 -1.06
N GLU A 259 6.06 32.18 -0.62
CA GLU A 259 6.66 32.31 0.73
C GLU A 259 5.77 32.94 1.84
N LYS A 260 4.62 33.57 1.56
CA LYS A 260 3.98 34.51 2.53
C LYS A 260 2.66 34.11 3.19
N ALA A 261 2.05 32.96 2.86
CA ALA A 261 0.75 32.57 3.43
C ALA A 261 0.84 31.60 4.62
N ASP A 262 1.85 30.72 4.65
CA ASP A 262 1.81 29.53 5.52
C ASP A 262 2.41 29.73 6.92
N GLN A 263 3.10 30.85 7.15
CA GLN A 263 4.01 30.98 8.31
C GLN A 263 3.42 31.72 9.53
N GLU A 264 2.24 32.35 9.42
CA GLU A 264 1.62 33.12 10.52
C GLU A 264 0.49 32.37 11.27
N GLN A 265 0.18 31.12 10.91
CA GLN A 265 -1.09 30.49 11.29
C GLN A 265 -0.97 29.31 12.29
N MET A 266 0.24 28.96 12.75
CA MET A 266 0.53 27.68 13.44
C MET A 266 0.47 27.66 15.00
N SER A 267 -0.06 28.68 15.71
CA SER A 267 0.14 28.74 17.19
C SER A 267 -1.08 28.96 18.08
N GLN A 268 -2.32 28.88 17.59
CA GLN A 268 -3.51 29.01 18.46
C GLN A 268 -4.48 27.83 18.27
N VAL A 269 -4.58 26.97 19.29
CA VAL A 269 -5.59 25.90 19.36
C VAL A 269 -6.59 26.23 20.47
N THR A 270 -7.87 26.39 20.11
CA THR A 270 -8.96 26.75 21.02
C THR A 270 -10.14 25.80 20.86
N LEU A 271 -10.73 25.36 21.97
CA LEU A 271 -11.90 24.48 22.03
C LEU A 271 -13.17 25.30 22.28
N TYR A 272 -14.19 25.03 21.49
CA TYR A 272 -15.52 25.62 21.58
C TYR A 272 -16.57 24.52 21.76
N HIS A 273 -17.63 24.82 22.52
CA HIS A 273 -18.80 23.96 22.74
C HIS A 273 -19.95 24.42 21.86
N VAL A 274 -20.62 23.46 21.23
CA VAL A 274 -21.81 23.67 20.40
C VAL A 274 -23.01 23.16 21.20
N SER A 275 -23.96 24.04 21.52
CA SER A 275 -25.13 23.67 22.35
C SER A 275 -26.41 24.37 21.89
N ASP A 276 -27.52 23.65 22.00
CA ASP A 276 -28.89 24.13 21.76
C ASP A 276 -29.65 24.59 23.03
N ALA A 277 -29.01 24.57 24.20
CA ALA A 277 -29.66 24.74 25.51
C ALA A 277 -30.45 26.05 25.70
N ASP A 278 -30.14 27.10 24.94
CA ASP A 278 -30.86 28.39 24.97
C ASP A 278 -32.06 28.45 24.02
N GLY A 279 -32.39 27.37 23.29
CA GLY A 279 -33.40 27.35 22.22
C GLY A 279 -32.87 27.80 20.85
N GLU A 280 -31.62 28.27 20.77
CA GLU A 280 -30.87 28.52 19.54
C GLU A 280 -29.48 27.90 19.64
N MET A 281 -29.03 27.24 18.57
CA MET A 281 -27.70 26.62 18.48
C MET A 281 -26.59 27.67 18.47
N LYS A 282 -25.78 27.71 19.54
CA LYS A 282 -24.68 28.68 19.73
C LYS A 282 -23.33 27.97 19.92
N VAL A 283 -22.26 28.65 19.50
CA VAL A 283 -20.86 28.22 19.71
C VAL A 283 -20.25 29.09 20.81
N ARG A 284 -19.78 28.48 21.91
CA ARG A 284 -19.17 29.18 23.05
C ARG A 284 -17.75 28.68 23.30
N GLU A 285 -16.80 29.56 23.58
CA GLU A 285 -15.43 29.16 23.92
C GLU A 285 -15.40 28.44 25.28
N VAL A 286 -14.69 27.30 25.35
CA VAL A 286 -14.54 26.47 26.55
C VAL A 286 -13.15 26.63 27.14
N ALA A 287 -12.13 26.46 26.32
CA ALA A 287 -10.74 26.45 26.76
C ALA A 287 -9.78 26.78 25.60
N SER A 288 -8.66 27.41 25.91
CA SER A 288 -7.46 27.45 25.07
C SER A 288 -6.41 26.51 25.66
N ARG A 289 -5.37 26.16 24.88
CA ARG A 289 -4.32 25.23 25.31
C ARG A 289 -3.79 25.51 26.75
N PRO A 290 -3.46 24.46 27.53
CA PRO A 290 -3.50 23.02 27.18
C PRO A 290 -4.92 22.42 27.25
N LEU A 291 -5.30 21.64 26.23
CA LEU A 291 -6.57 20.91 26.23
C LEU A 291 -6.40 19.56 26.93
N VAL A 292 -7.33 19.18 27.81
CA VAL A 292 -7.37 17.85 28.45
C VAL A 292 -8.60 17.08 27.96
N GLN A 293 -8.50 15.75 27.84
CA GLN A 293 -9.59 14.92 27.31
C GLN A 293 -10.91 15.10 28.07
N ASP A 294 -10.85 15.36 29.39
CA ASP A 294 -12.02 15.58 30.25
C ASP A 294 -12.87 16.81 29.85
N LEU A 295 -12.36 17.67 28.97
CA LEU A 295 -13.13 18.79 28.40
C LEU A 295 -14.17 18.35 27.37
N LEU A 296 -14.03 17.15 26.80
CA LEU A 296 -14.97 16.59 25.82
C LEU A 296 -16.01 15.72 26.53
N ASN A 297 -17.24 16.22 26.64
CA ASN A 297 -18.36 15.45 27.15
C ASN A 297 -18.99 14.59 26.04
N HIS A 298 -19.21 13.30 26.30
CA HIS A 298 -19.86 12.38 25.38
C HIS A 298 -21.29 12.79 24.98
N GLU A 299 -21.92 13.70 25.71
CA GLU A 299 -23.29 14.19 25.49
C GLU A 299 -23.38 15.43 24.60
N ASP A 300 -22.25 15.98 24.16
CA ASP A 300 -22.20 17.28 23.48
C ASP A 300 -21.35 17.23 22.18
N CYS A 301 -21.45 18.29 21.37
CA CYS A 301 -20.59 18.52 20.21
C CYS A 301 -19.61 19.68 20.46
N TYR A 302 -18.40 19.57 19.91
CA TYR A 302 -17.34 20.56 20.10
C TYR A 302 -16.66 20.94 18.78
N ILE A 303 -16.11 22.15 18.71
CA ILE A 303 -15.26 22.62 17.61
C ILE A 303 -13.87 22.91 18.18
N VAL A 304 -12.84 22.31 17.61
CA VAL A 304 -11.43 22.63 17.89
C VAL A 304 -10.90 23.47 16.74
N ASP A 305 -10.65 24.74 17.01
CA ASP A 305 -10.07 25.72 16.09
C ASP A 305 -8.55 25.64 16.14
N HIS A 306 -7.91 25.34 15.01
CA HIS A 306 -6.47 25.33 14.85
C HIS A 306 -6.01 26.56 14.05
N GLY A 307 -6.36 27.75 14.53
CA GLY A 307 -5.88 29.04 14.02
C GLY A 307 -6.33 29.40 12.61
N GLY A 308 -7.40 28.78 12.10
CA GLY A 308 -7.83 28.94 10.70
C GLY A 308 -7.07 28.11 9.66
N VAL A 309 -6.07 27.29 10.07
CA VAL A 309 -5.45 26.26 9.20
C VAL A 309 -6.41 25.11 9.00
N LYS A 310 -7.02 24.64 10.09
CA LYS A 310 -7.96 23.51 10.08
C LYS A 310 -8.93 23.62 11.25
N LEU A 311 -10.16 23.18 11.05
CA LEU A 311 -11.15 23.04 12.11
C LEU A 311 -11.48 21.57 12.31
N TYR A 312 -11.53 21.12 13.57
CA TYR A 312 -12.06 19.82 13.91
C TYR A 312 -13.44 19.97 14.56
N VAL A 313 -14.37 19.10 14.20
CA VAL A 313 -15.70 19.02 14.81
C VAL A 313 -15.82 17.68 15.50
N TRP A 314 -15.80 17.65 16.83
CA TRP A 314 -15.93 16.41 17.59
C TRP A 314 -17.40 16.19 18.00
N LYS A 315 -17.94 15.03 17.67
CA LYS A 315 -19.34 14.66 17.96
C LYS A 315 -19.40 13.61 19.07
N GLY A 316 -19.95 13.98 20.23
CA GLY A 316 -20.16 13.08 21.36
C GLY A 316 -21.09 11.93 21.01
N LYS A 317 -20.81 10.73 21.54
CA LYS A 317 -21.58 9.51 21.23
C LYS A 317 -23.06 9.65 21.62
N LYS A 318 -23.35 10.32 22.72
CA LYS A 318 -24.69 10.59 23.25
C LYS A 318 -25.26 11.96 22.86
N ALA A 319 -24.53 12.75 22.07
CA ALA A 319 -25.01 14.07 21.63
C ALA A 319 -26.30 13.97 20.82
N ASN A 320 -27.13 15.03 20.93
CA ASN A 320 -28.45 15.05 20.32
C ASN A 320 -28.36 14.98 18.78
N LYS A 321 -29.34 14.37 18.12
CA LYS A 321 -29.34 14.20 16.66
C LYS A 321 -29.32 15.55 15.93
N ALA A 322 -30.04 16.54 16.46
CA ALA A 322 -30.04 17.91 15.93
C ALA A 322 -28.65 18.56 16.00
N GLU A 323 -27.93 18.36 17.11
CA GLU A 323 -26.57 18.87 17.28
C GLU A 323 -25.57 18.20 16.33
N LYS A 324 -25.63 16.86 16.21
CA LYS A 324 -24.78 16.10 15.28
C LYS A 324 -24.99 16.49 13.82
N GLN A 325 -26.23 16.78 13.42
CA GLN A 325 -26.55 17.20 12.05
C GLN A 325 -26.12 18.66 11.79
N ALA A 326 -26.29 19.55 12.76
CA ALA A 326 -25.95 20.96 12.60
C ALA A 326 -24.45 21.27 12.79
N ALA A 327 -23.67 20.39 13.41
CA ALA A 327 -22.27 20.65 13.78
C ALA A 327 -21.38 21.05 12.58
N MET A 328 -21.56 20.40 11.43
CA MET A 328 -20.81 20.74 10.20
C MET A 328 -21.20 22.13 9.66
N SER A 329 -22.50 22.42 9.56
CA SER A 329 -22.98 23.72 9.12
C SER A 329 -22.51 24.85 10.05
N ARG A 330 -22.43 24.59 11.36
CA ARG A 330 -21.90 25.54 12.33
C ARG A 330 -20.39 25.74 12.22
N ALA A 331 -19.61 24.71 11.90
CA ALA A 331 -18.20 24.90 11.58
C ALA A 331 -17.99 25.79 10.35
N VAL A 332 -18.81 25.62 9.29
CA VAL A 332 -18.76 26.48 8.09
C VAL A 332 -19.18 27.92 8.41
N GLU A 333 -20.19 28.12 9.25
CA GLU A 333 -20.59 29.44 9.71
C GLU A 333 -19.53 30.08 10.63
N PHE A 334 -18.88 29.27 11.48
CA PHE A 334 -17.80 29.69 12.35
C PHE A 334 -16.61 30.23 11.55
N ILE A 335 -16.25 29.59 10.42
CA ILE A 335 -15.26 30.10 9.46
C ILE A 335 -15.63 31.53 9.00
N LYS A 336 -16.90 31.74 8.62
CA LYS A 336 -17.39 33.06 8.17
C LYS A 336 -17.34 34.10 9.29
N GLN A 337 -17.75 33.73 10.50
CA GLN A 337 -17.78 34.62 11.66
C GLN A 337 -16.38 35.05 12.12
N LYS A 338 -15.39 34.14 12.06
CA LYS A 338 -13.99 34.42 12.38
C LYS A 338 -13.22 35.12 11.26
N GLY A 339 -13.81 35.25 10.07
CA GLY A 339 -13.15 35.83 8.90
C GLY A 339 -12.04 34.96 8.30
N TYR A 340 -12.09 33.64 8.53
CA TYR A 340 -11.15 32.70 7.92
C TYR A 340 -11.45 32.50 6.43
N PRO A 341 -10.46 32.12 5.61
CA PRO A 341 -10.69 31.78 4.21
C PRO A 341 -11.79 30.72 4.04
N HIS A 342 -12.66 30.87 3.03
CA HIS A 342 -13.69 29.86 2.73
C HIS A 342 -13.13 28.47 2.37
N SER A 343 -11.83 28.42 2.06
CA SER A 343 -11.07 27.22 1.77
C SER A 343 -10.57 26.46 3.01
N THR A 344 -10.72 26.99 4.23
CA THR A 344 -10.29 26.30 5.46
C THR A 344 -10.92 24.91 5.58
N ASN A 345 -10.10 23.88 5.77
CA ASN A 345 -10.54 22.49 5.89
C ASN A 345 -11.29 22.24 7.20
N VAL A 346 -12.31 21.39 7.12
CA VAL A 346 -13.08 20.93 8.28
C VAL A 346 -13.02 19.40 8.34
N GLU A 347 -12.59 18.85 9.48
CA GLU A 347 -12.57 17.42 9.77
C GLU A 347 -13.59 17.11 10.88
N VAL A 348 -14.56 16.24 10.61
CA VAL A 348 -15.53 15.78 11.61
C VAL A 348 -15.06 14.46 12.18
N VAL A 349 -14.95 14.43 13.50
CA VAL A 349 -14.43 13.33 14.30
C VAL A 349 -15.52 12.81 15.22
N HIS A 350 -15.72 11.50 15.28
CA HIS A 350 -16.70 10.87 16.15
C HIS A 350 -16.04 10.38 17.45
N ASP A 351 -16.78 10.46 18.54
CA ASP A 351 -16.39 9.95 19.86
C ASP A 351 -16.05 8.45 19.80
N GLY A 352 -14.78 8.13 20.06
CA GLY A 352 -14.18 6.79 19.95
C GLY A 352 -13.56 6.47 18.59
N ALA A 353 -13.71 7.34 17.58
CA ALA A 353 -13.11 7.21 16.25
C ALA A 353 -12.07 8.30 15.97
N GLU A 354 -11.42 8.83 17.02
CA GLU A 354 -10.54 9.99 16.87
C GLU A 354 -9.24 9.64 16.15
N SER A 355 -8.90 10.48 15.16
CA SER A 355 -7.63 10.40 14.44
C SER A 355 -6.45 10.71 15.38
N ALA A 356 -5.27 10.15 15.10
CA ALA A 356 -4.06 10.49 15.84
C ALA A 356 -3.78 12.01 15.81
N LEU A 357 -4.12 12.66 14.69
CA LEU A 357 -3.99 14.11 14.49
C LEU A 357 -4.93 14.93 15.38
N PHE A 358 -6.11 14.41 15.70
CA PHE A 358 -7.02 15.01 16.68
C PHE A 358 -6.55 14.74 18.11
N LYS A 359 -6.20 13.49 18.44
CA LYS A 359 -5.78 13.08 19.79
C LYS A 359 -4.58 13.86 20.31
N GLN A 360 -3.60 14.14 19.43
CA GLN A 360 -2.42 14.94 19.79
C GLN A 360 -2.76 16.37 20.24
N LEU A 361 -3.93 16.93 19.88
CA LEU A 361 -4.31 18.28 20.31
C LEU A 361 -4.59 18.36 21.82
N PHE A 362 -4.69 17.21 22.48
CA PHE A 362 -4.95 17.06 23.91
C PHE A 362 -3.70 16.54 24.65
N GLN A 363 -3.48 17.04 25.87
CA GLN A 363 -2.31 16.77 26.69
C GLN A 363 -2.16 15.28 27.07
N ARG A 364 -3.29 14.58 27.23
CA ARG A 364 -3.36 13.16 27.55
C ARG A 364 -4.64 12.60 26.96
N TRP A 365 -4.53 11.48 26.23
CA TRP A 365 -5.66 10.77 25.66
C TRP A 365 -5.65 9.32 26.13
N SER A 366 -6.73 8.88 26.78
CA SER A 366 -6.90 7.52 27.29
C SER A 366 -8.21 6.93 26.76
N VAL A 367 -8.19 5.68 26.31
CA VAL A 367 -9.40 4.99 25.84
C VAL A 367 -9.90 4.11 26.99
N LYS A 368 -11.01 4.49 27.63
CA LYS A 368 -11.67 3.65 28.64
C LYS A 368 -12.09 2.32 27.99
N ASP A 369 -11.83 1.21 28.67
CA ASP A 369 -12.13 -0.18 28.28
C ASP A 369 -11.23 -0.82 27.19
N GLN A 370 -10.12 -0.20 26.80
CA GLN A 370 -9.07 -0.85 25.99
C GLN A 370 -7.91 -1.32 26.86
N SER A 371 -7.89 -2.60 27.23
CA SER A 371 -6.64 -3.29 27.57
C SER A 371 -6.16 -4.03 26.31
N VAL A 372 -5.16 -3.48 25.63
CA VAL A 372 -4.76 -3.96 24.30
C VAL A 372 -3.65 -5.01 24.46
N GLY A 373 -4.06 -6.28 24.46
CA GLY A 373 -3.20 -7.37 24.03
C GLY A 373 -3.42 -7.63 22.53
N MET A 374 -2.39 -8.07 21.82
CA MET A 374 -2.43 -8.39 20.39
C MET A 374 -3.65 -9.29 20.07
N GLY A 375 -4.68 -8.72 19.45
CA GLY A 375 -5.80 -9.45 18.85
C GLY A 375 -6.81 -10.16 19.76
N ARG A 376 -6.92 -9.89 21.07
CA ARG A 376 -8.03 -10.43 21.90
C ARG A 376 -8.64 -9.41 22.85
N THR A 377 -9.90 -9.06 22.60
CA THR A 377 -10.78 -8.35 23.55
C THR A 377 -11.08 -9.24 24.75
N ASN A 378 -10.68 -8.83 25.95
CA ASN A 378 -11.16 -9.44 27.20
C ASN A 378 -11.85 -8.38 28.05
N THR A 379 -13.09 -8.66 28.44
CA THR A 379 -13.82 -7.90 29.45
C THR A 379 -13.24 -8.19 30.84
N VAL A 380 -13.23 -7.18 31.72
CA VAL A 380 -12.73 -7.29 33.09
C VAL A 380 -13.42 -8.45 33.83
N GLY A 381 -12.65 -9.45 34.25
CA GLY A 381 -13.13 -10.55 35.11
C GLY A 381 -12.62 -11.96 34.77
N ARG A 382 -12.00 -12.18 33.61
CA ARG A 382 -11.41 -13.48 33.25
C ARG A 382 -10.09 -13.28 32.52
N ILE A 383 -8.99 -13.35 33.27
CA ILE A 383 -7.63 -13.32 32.71
C ILE A 383 -7.41 -14.64 31.97
N ALA A 384 -7.49 -14.61 30.65
CA ALA A 384 -7.00 -15.71 29.82
C ALA A 384 -5.47 -15.76 30.00
N LYS A 385 -4.94 -16.93 30.35
CA LYS A 385 -3.51 -17.20 30.42
C LYS A 385 -2.94 -17.00 29.01
N VAL A 386 -2.32 -15.85 28.76
CA VAL A 386 -1.68 -15.54 27.48
C VAL A 386 -0.44 -16.40 27.39
N THR A 387 -0.45 -17.42 26.53
CA THR A 387 0.77 -18.07 26.09
C THR A 387 1.54 -17.07 25.25
N GLN A 388 2.60 -16.49 25.83
CA GLN A 388 3.61 -15.78 25.05
C GLN A 388 4.22 -16.79 24.09
N GLU A 389 3.99 -16.60 22.79
CA GLU A 389 4.79 -17.29 21.78
C GLU A 389 6.23 -16.79 21.91
N LYS A 390 7.19 -17.71 21.87
CA LYS A 390 8.60 -17.36 22.02
C LYS A 390 9.02 -16.54 20.80
N PHE A 391 9.42 -15.30 21.04
CA PHE A 391 10.05 -14.42 20.06
C PHE A 391 11.31 -15.07 19.48
N ASP A 392 11.35 -15.29 18.16
CA ASP A 392 12.52 -15.86 17.47
C ASP A 392 13.29 -14.77 16.71
N ALA A 393 14.30 -14.23 17.39
CA ALA A 393 15.14 -13.16 16.89
C ALA A 393 15.98 -13.55 15.65
N SER A 394 16.15 -14.86 15.37
CA SER A 394 16.93 -15.33 14.22
C SER A 394 16.25 -15.08 12.85
N THR A 395 14.93 -14.83 12.85
CA THR A 395 14.13 -14.58 11.64
C THR A 395 13.94 -13.10 11.30
N LEU A 396 14.43 -12.17 12.14
CA LEU A 396 14.16 -10.73 12.03
C LEU A 396 14.67 -10.11 10.73
N HIS A 397 15.80 -10.60 10.20
CA HIS A 397 16.35 -10.13 8.93
C HIS A 397 15.47 -10.48 7.71
N VAL A 398 14.57 -11.45 7.85
CA VAL A 398 13.61 -11.87 6.81
C VAL A 398 12.24 -11.22 7.01
N MET A 399 11.98 -10.65 8.19
CA MET A 399 10.71 -10.04 8.59
C MET A 399 10.92 -8.61 9.14
N PRO A 400 11.25 -7.63 8.28
CA PRO A 400 11.59 -6.28 8.72
C PRO A 400 10.45 -5.58 9.49
N GLU A 401 9.18 -5.84 9.15
CA GLU A 401 8.03 -5.32 9.90
C GLU A 401 8.06 -5.74 11.38
N VAL A 402 8.41 -7.01 11.65
CA VAL A 402 8.52 -7.53 13.02
C VAL A 402 9.74 -6.91 13.72
N ALA A 403 10.86 -6.74 13.02
CA ALA A 403 12.03 -6.05 13.54
C ALA A 403 11.72 -4.60 13.95
N ALA A 404 10.97 -3.86 13.12
CA ALA A 404 10.52 -2.51 13.41
C ALA A 404 9.57 -2.44 14.61
N GLN A 405 8.56 -3.30 14.67
CA GLN A 405 7.61 -3.36 15.79
C GLN A 405 8.29 -3.77 17.10
N GLN A 406 9.20 -4.74 17.06
CA GLN A 406 9.88 -5.28 18.24
C GLN A 406 11.13 -4.47 18.62
N ARG A 407 11.60 -3.57 17.75
CA ARG A 407 12.76 -2.69 17.93
C ARG A 407 14.06 -3.47 18.15
N MET A 408 14.20 -4.56 17.40
CA MET A 408 15.32 -5.48 17.45
C MET A 408 15.86 -5.66 16.03
N VAL A 409 17.15 -5.40 15.82
CA VAL A 409 17.79 -5.70 14.53
C VAL A 409 18.21 -7.17 14.43
N ASP A 410 18.59 -7.77 15.56
CA ASP A 410 18.93 -9.18 15.75
C ASP A 410 18.67 -9.59 17.23
N ASP A 411 19.32 -10.65 17.70
CA ASP A 411 19.20 -11.18 19.07
C ASP A 411 20.22 -10.60 20.08
N GLY A 412 21.06 -9.64 19.67
CA GLY A 412 22.10 -9.06 20.51
C GLY A 412 23.36 -9.93 20.68
N THR A 413 23.58 -10.95 19.84
CA THR A 413 24.75 -11.87 19.94
C THR A 413 25.99 -11.45 19.16
N GLY A 414 25.92 -10.33 18.42
CA GLY A 414 27.02 -9.77 17.64
C GLY A 414 28.21 -9.30 18.48
N GLN A 415 29.23 -8.80 17.79
CA GLN A 415 30.46 -8.34 18.43
C GLN A 415 30.27 -6.94 19.02
N VAL A 416 30.62 -6.76 20.29
CA VAL A 416 30.49 -5.48 21.02
C VAL A 416 31.89 -4.95 21.35
N GLN A 417 32.12 -3.67 21.09
CA GLN A 417 33.28 -2.91 21.58
C GLN A 417 32.80 -1.69 22.36
N ILE A 418 33.35 -1.45 23.55
CA ILE A 418 32.89 -0.39 24.45
C ILE A 418 34.07 0.52 24.80
N TRP A 419 33.88 1.81 24.57
CA TRP A 419 34.76 2.86 25.02
C TRP A 419 34.04 3.78 25.98
N ARG A 420 34.77 4.28 26.97
CA ARG A 420 34.38 5.37 27.85
C ARG A 420 35.08 6.64 27.40
N ILE A 421 34.42 7.78 27.56
CA ILE A 421 35.06 9.09 27.38
C ILE A 421 35.85 9.44 28.64
N GLU A 422 37.15 9.63 28.47
CA GLU A 422 38.08 10.03 29.53
C GLU A 422 39.02 11.09 29.02
N ASN A 423 39.13 12.22 29.73
CA ASN A 423 39.95 13.35 29.30
C ASN A 423 39.66 13.78 27.85
N LEU A 424 38.39 13.68 27.42
CA LEU A 424 37.90 13.97 26.07
C LEU A 424 38.38 13.00 24.96
N GLU A 425 39.02 11.89 25.33
CA GLU A 425 39.48 10.83 24.43
C GLU A 425 38.77 9.49 24.70
N LEU A 426 38.96 8.53 23.77
CA LEU A 426 38.39 7.19 23.88
C LEU A 426 39.31 6.28 24.71
N ALA A 427 38.78 5.78 25.82
CA ALA A 427 39.41 4.76 26.65
C ALA A 427 38.63 3.45 26.55
N GLU A 428 39.30 2.35 26.21
CA GLU A 428 38.64 1.04 26.09
C GLU A 428 38.22 0.50 27.47
N VAL A 429 36.97 0.02 27.57
CA VAL A 429 36.44 -0.54 28.80
C VAL A 429 36.78 -2.02 28.88
N ASP A 430 37.32 -2.44 30.02
CA ASP A 430 37.65 -3.85 30.27
C ASP A 430 36.44 -4.76 30.09
N SER A 431 36.68 -5.95 29.51
CA SER A 431 35.62 -6.90 29.16
C SER A 431 34.85 -7.41 30.38
N SER A 432 35.46 -7.39 31.58
CA SER A 432 34.77 -7.77 32.82
C SER A 432 33.72 -6.75 33.29
N LEU A 433 33.83 -5.50 32.83
CA LEU A 433 32.94 -4.39 33.15
C LEU A 433 31.89 -4.13 32.05
N HIS A 434 31.85 -4.95 31.00
CA HIS A 434 30.83 -4.84 29.96
C HIS A 434 29.44 -5.09 30.56
N GLY A 435 28.54 -4.13 30.37
CA GLY A 435 27.20 -4.12 30.97
C GLY A 435 27.06 -3.23 32.21
N TYR A 436 28.15 -2.69 32.76
CA TYR A 436 28.11 -1.77 33.91
C TYR A 436 28.31 -0.32 33.44
N PHE A 437 27.26 0.50 33.58
CA PHE A 437 27.22 1.89 33.14
C PHE A 437 27.08 2.84 34.32
N TYR A 438 27.86 3.92 34.34
CA TYR A 438 27.85 4.90 35.42
C TYR A 438 27.23 6.21 34.94
N GLY A 439 26.28 6.76 35.71
CA GLY A 439 25.57 7.98 35.36
C GLY A 439 26.45 9.22 35.23
N GLY A 440 27.68 9.21 35.74
CA GLY A 440 28.66 10.29 35.58
C GLY A 440 29.56 10.18 34.33
N ASP A 441 29.47 9.09 33.57
CA ASP A 441 30.33 8.84 32.40
C ASP A 441 29.51 8.88 31.08
N CYS A 442 30.20 9.07 29.96
CA CYS A 442 29.66 8.83 28.61
C CYS A 442 30.37 7.63 27.97
N TYR A 443 29.63 6.82 27.21
CA TYR A 443 30.15 5.63 26.55
C TYR A 443 29.82 5.61 25.05
N LEU A 444 30.77 5.14 24.25
CA LEU A 444 30.55 4.73 22.87
C LEU A 444 30.56 3.21 22.78
N ILE A 445 29.54 2.63 22.16
CA ILE A 445 29.42 1.19 21.98
C ILE A 445 29.26 0.91 20.50
N LEU A 446 30.25 0.26 19.88
CA LEU A 446 30.15 -0.24 18.52
C LEU A 446 29.69 -1.69 18.54
N TYR A 447 28.53 -1.93 17.95
CA TYR A 447 27.96 -3.24 17.74
C TYR A 447 28.10 -3.66 16.28
N THR A 448 28.66 -4.85 16.04
CA THR A 448 28.81 -5.42 14.70
C THR A 448 27.98 -6.69 14.59
N TYR A 449 27.07 -6.72 13.62
CA TYR A 449 26.21 -7.86 13.31
C TYR A 449 26.28 -8.21 11.83
N GLU A 450 25.93 -9.44 11.48
CA GLU A 450 26.07 -9.94 10.12
C GLU A 450 24.70 -10.27 9.53
N VAL A 451 24.42 -9.72 8.34
CA VAL A 451 23.20 -9.98 7.58
C VAL A 451 23.59 -10.38 6.17
N ASN A 452 23.17 -11.56 5.71
CA ASN A 452 23.49 -12.07 4.37
C ASN A 452 24.99 -12.01 4.03
N ASN A 453 25.86 -12.41 4.98
CA ASN A 453 27.32 -12.33 4.88
C ASN A 453 27.90 -10.91 4.70
N ARG A 454 27.12 -9.87 5.03
CA ARG A 454 27.55 -8.48 5.05
C ARG A 454 27.57 -7.99 6.50
N LYS A 455 28.71 -7.43 6.92
CA LYS A 455 28.83 -6.80 8.24
C LYS A 455 28.10 -5.46 8.24
N ASN A 456 27.27 -5.26 9.26
CA ASN A 456 26.56 -4.03 9.54
C ASN A 456 26.94 -3.55 10.94
N TYR A 457 26.84 -2.24 11.16
CA TYR A 457 27.37 -1.59 12.36
C TYR A 457 26.32 -0.68 12.99
N ILE A 458 26.22 -0.70 14.32
CA ILE A 458 25.46 0.28 15.11
C ILE A 458 26.41 0.90 16.12
N LEU A 459 26.43 2.23 16.18
CA LEU A 459 27.22 3.00 17.13
C LEU A 459 26.28 3.68 18.13
N TYR A 460 26.21 3.13 19.34
CA TYR A 460 25.46 3.73 20.44
C TYR A 460 26.30 4.76 21.18
N MET A 461 25.71 5.92 21.44
CA MET A 461 26.23 6.96 22.32
C MET A 461 25.39 6.96 23.59
N TRP A 462 25.84 6.29 24.64
CA TRP A 462 25.16 6.27 25.92
C TRP A 462 25.62 7.46 26.77
N LEU A 463 24.68 8.31 27.17
CA LEU A 463 24.93 9.55 27.89
C LEU A 463 24.41 9.43 29.32
N GLY A 464 25.33 9.46 30.29
CA GLY A 464 25.00 9.50 31.70
C GLY A 464 24.30 10.81 32.09
N ARG A 465 23.32 10.73 32.99
CA ARG A 465 22.54 11.90 33.46
C ARG A 465 23.40 12.97 34.15
N HIS A 466 24.49 12.55 34.81
CA HIS A 466 25.40 13.40 35.57
C HIS A 466 26.75 13.59 34.87
N ALA A 467 26.87 13.16 33.61
CA ALA A 467 28.06 13.40 32.81
C ALA A 467 28.22 14.90 32.52
N SER A 468 29.46 15.37 32.48
CA SER A 468 29.73 16.78 32.24
C SER A 468 29.50 17.16 30.76
N GLN A 469 29.18 18.44 30.51
CA GLN A 469 28.81 18.91 29.18
C GLN A 469 29.95 18.76 28.15
N ASP A 470 31.19 18.92 28.59
CA ASP A 470 32.40 18.70 27.79
C ASP A 470 32.56 17.23 27.41
N GLU A 471 32.25 16.29 28.30
CA GLU A 471 32.28 14.85 28.01
C GLU A 471 31.16 14.42 27.06
N ILE A 472 29.95 14.97 27.23
CA ILE A 472 28.85 14.75 26.28
C ILE A 472 29.23 15.27 24.90
N THR A 473 29.87 16.44 24.83
CA THR A 473 30.35 17.04 23.58
C THR A 473 31.47 16.22 22.96
N ALA A 474 32.42 15.74 23.76
CA ALA A 474 33.49 14.85 23.31
C ALA A 474 32.92 13.51 22.82
N CYS A 475 31.93 12.93 23.49
CA CYS A 475 31.25 11.71 23.06
C CYS A 475 30.66 11.87 21.65
N ALA A 476 29.94 12.97 21.40
CA ALA A 476 29.37 13.28 20.10
C ALA A 476 30.45 13.57 19.03
N PHE A 477 31.59 14.15 19.40
CA PHE A 477 32.69 14.38 18.46
C PHE A 477 33.42 13.07 18.11
N GLN A 478 33.70 12.25 19.12
CA GLN A 478 34.38 10.96 18.95
C GLN A 478 33.51 9.97 18.17
N SER A 479 32.18 10.03 18.31
CA SER A 479 31.28 9.17 17.52
C SER A 479 31.42 9.41 16.02
N VAL A 480 31.62 10.67 15.59
CA VAL A 480 31.89 11.01 14.18
C VAL A 480 33.22 10.43 13.72
N THR A 481 34.24 10.44 14.59
CA THR A 481 35.56 9.87 14.26
C THR A 481 35.48 8.36 14.10
N VAL A 482 34.80 7.65 15.00
CA VAL A 482 34.56 6.21 14.88
C VAL A 482 33.71 5.91 13.62
N ASP A 483 32.65 6.66 13.39
CA ASP A 483 31.79 6.52 12.21
C ASP A 483 32.59 6.63 10.89
N GLN A 484 33.51 7.60 10.79
CA GLN A 484 34.41 7.76 9.65
C GLN A 484 35.39 6.58 9.48
N GLN A 485 35.92 6.03 10.57
CA GLN A 485 36.81 4.85 10.53
C GLN A 485 36.12 3.63 9.91
N TYR A 486 34.81 3.50 10.09
CA TYR A 486 33.99 2.44 9.51
C TYR A 486 33.29 2.87 8.21
N GLY A 487 33.85 3.86 7.50
CA GLY A 487 33.41 4.27 6.17
C GLY A 487 32.04 4.96 6.15
N ASN A 488 31.67 5.64 7.25
CA ASN A 488 30.38 6.30 7.44
C ASN A 488 29.17 5.35 7.33
N GLN A 489 29.35 4.05 7.55
CA GLN A 489 28.29 3.03 7.51
C GLN A 489 27.51 2.85 8.81
N PRO A 490 28.09 3.08 10.02
CA PRO A 490 27.36 2.85 11.26
C PRO A 490 26.07 3.66 11.39
N VAL A 491 25.01 2.99 11.83
CA VAL A 491 23.79 3.64 12.34
C VAL A 491 24.11 4.24 13.70
N GLN A 492 23.95 5.54 13.87
CA GLN A 492 24.28 6.20 15.14
C GLN A 492 23.03 6.33 16.00
N VAL A 493 23.11 5.91 17.26
CA VAL A 493 21.97 5.95 18.17
C VAL A 493 22.34 6.74 19.42
N ARG A 494 21.65 7.85 19.67
CA ARG A 494 21.81 8.61 20.90
C ARG A 494 20.89 8.04 21.97
N VAL A 495 21.48 7.57 23.06
CA VAL A 495 20.78 6.96 24.20
C VAL A 495 21.07 7.75 25.45
N THR A 496 20.03 8.20 26.14
CA THR A 496 20.13 8.81 27.46
C THR A 496 19.86 7.76 28.54
N MET A 497 20.52 7.93 29.69
CA MET A 497 20.33 7.09 30.87
C MET A 497 18.83 6.96 31.24
N GLY A 498 18.33 5.73 31.28
CA GLY A 498 16.93 5.41 31.57
C GLY A 498 16.05 5.20 30.34
N LYS A 499 16.50 5.61 29.14
CA LYS A 499 15.79 5.49 27.87
C LYS A 499 16.43 4.49 26.91
N GLU A 500 17.03 3.44 27.46
CA GLU A 500 17.76 2.45 26.67
C GLU A 500 16.83 1.61 25.76
N PRO A 501 17.09 1.57 24.44
CA PRO A 501 16.33 0.74 23.51
C PRO A 501 16.43 -0.76 23.83
N ARG A 502 15.43 -1.55 23.40
CA ARG A 502 15.39 -3.00 23.63
C ARG A 502 16.63 -3.72 23.11
N HIS A 503 17.05 -3.41 21.88
CA HIS A 503 18.27 -3.95 21.30
C HIS A 503 19.53 -3.59 22.11
N PHE A 504 19.57 -2.40 22.72
CA PHE A 504 20.70 -2.00 23.57
C PHE A 504 20.85 -2.91 24.78
N MET A 505 19.75 -3.22 25.45
CA MET A 505 19.73 -4.11 26.62
C MET A 505 20.07 -5.56 26.23
N ALA A 506 19.60 -6.01 25.06
CA ALA A 506 19.78 -7.39 24.59
C ALA A 506 21.26 -7.77 24.42
N MET A 507 22.13 -6.82 24.04
CA MET A 507 23.58 -7.02 23.91
C MET A 507 24.23 -7.54 25.21
N PHE A 508 23.64 -7.24 26.37
CA PHE A 508 24.18 -7.62 27.68
C PHE A 508 23.52 -8.86 28.27
N LYS A 509 22.48 -9.43 27.62
CA LYS A 509 21.79 -10.67 28.01
C LYS A 509 21.36 -10.71 29.47
N GLY A 510 20.74 -9.62 29.94
CA GLY A 510 20.27 -9.50 31.33
C GLY A 510 21.38 -9.20 32.33
N ARG A 511 22.48 -8.56 31.90
CA ARG A 511 23.59 -8.13 32.77
C ARG A 511 23.81 -6.62 32.76
N MET A 512 22.84 -5.86 32.26
CA MET A 512 22.93 -4.40 32.21
C MET A 512 22.63 -3.77 33.56
N VAL A 513 23.63 -3.14 34.17
CA VAL A 513 23.54 -2.43 35.45
C VAL A 513 23.86 -0.96 35.23
N VAL A 514 22.96 -0.08 35.68
CA VAL A 514 23.12 1.36 35.59
C VAL A 514 23.23 1.93 37.00
N PHE A 515 24.37 2.53 37.32
CA PHE A 515 24.59 3.28 38.56
C PHE A 515 24.07 4.71 38.39
N GLU A 516 23.43 5.25 39.43
CA GLU A 516 22.82 6.58 39.36
C GLU A 516 23.90 7.65 39.23
N GLY A 517 25.08 7.43 39.82
CA GLY A 517 26.22 8.35 39.71
C GLY A 517 27.56 7.62 39.71
N GLY A 518 28.61 8.35 40.10
CA GLY A 518 29.98 7.85 40.11
C GLY A 518 30.60 7.76 38.72
N THR A 519 31.81 7.22 38.69
CA THR A 519 32.57 6.98 37.46
C THR A 519 33.22 5.61 37.56
N SER A 520 33.39 4.98 36.42
CA SER A 520 34.15 3.73 36.29
C SER A 520 35.66 3.98 36.18
N ARG A 521 36.12 5.24 36.20
CA ARG A 521 37.54 5.62 36.18
C ARG A 521 38.21 5.19 37.48
N ASN A 522 39.31 4.45 37.38
CA ASN A 522 40.16 4.05 38.52
C ASN A 522 39.36 3.59 39.74
N LEU A 523 38.65 2.45 39.60
CA LEU A 523 37.82 1.81 40.64
C LEU A 523 38.49 1.69 42.01
N ASP A 524 39.83 1.68 42.06
CA ASP A 524 40.63 1.59 43.30
C ASP A 524 40.71 2.91 44.11
N THR A 525 40.25 4.03 43.56
CA THR A 525 40.39 5.37 44.18
C THR A 525 39.08 6.08 44.50
N ALA A 526 37.94 5.56 44.05
CA ALA A 526 36.63 6.14 44.33
C ALA A 526 36.05 5.57 45.64
N GLU A 527 35.70 6.41 46.61
CA GLU A 527 34.96 5.99 47.80
C GLU A 527 33.60 5.44 47.38
N GLU A 528 33.37 4.13 47.59
CA GLU A 528 32.04 3.55 47.36
C GLU A 528 31.04 4.09 48.39
N PRO A 529 29.82 4.45 47.99
CA PRO A 529 28.79 4.84 48.93
C PRO A 529 28.46 3.65 49.86
N PRO A 530 28.20 3.92 51.14
CA PRO A 530 28.03 2.89 52.17
C PRO A 530 26.81 1.99 51.93
N MET A 531 25.83 2.48 51.16
CA MET A 531 24.69 1.71 50.71
C MET A 531 24.40 1.97 49.24
N ARG A 532 24.05 0.91 48.50
CA ARG A 532 23.50 1.00 47.14
C ARG A 532 22.24 0.15 47.04
N PHE A 533 21.24 0.67 46.33
CA PHE A 533 19.97 -0.01 46.17
C PHE A 533 19.61 -0.07 44.69
N PHE A 534 19.29 -1.25 44.17
CA PHE A 534 19.00 -1.47 42.75
C PHE A 534 17.61 -2.06 42.58
N GLN A 535 16.89 -1.54 41.59
CA GLN A 535 15.68 -2.13 41.05
C GLN A 535 16.04 -2.93 39.80
N VAL A 536 15.75 -4.23 39.81
CA VAL A 536 15.90 -5.15 38.68
C VAL A 536 14.51 -5.39 38.09
N SER A 537 14.31 -4.92 36.86
CA SER A 537 13.02 -5.00 36.16
C SER A 537 13.21 -5.46 34.73
N GLY A 538 12.25 -6.25 34.22
CA GLY A 538 12.28 -6.80 32.88
C GLY A 538 11.05 -7.65 32.56
N THR A 539 11.01 -8.26 31.40
CA THR A 539 10.03 -9.33 31.07
C THR A 539 10.70 -10.59 30.56
N ASP A 540 11.89 -10.46 29.97
CA ASP A 540 12.71 -11.54 29.44
C ASP A 540 14.20 -11.20 29.60
N SER A 541 15.08 -12.16 29.33
CA SER A 541 16.53 -11.95 29.40
C SER A 541 17.08 -10.89 28.43
N SER A 542 16.33 -10.49 27.40
CA SER A 542 16.74 -9.48 26.41
C SER A 542 16.44 -8.04 26.85
N ASN A 543 15.55 -7.84 27.82
CA ASN A 543 15.17 -6.51 28.30
C ASN A 543 15.26 -6.31 29.82
N THR A 544 15.79 -7.30 30.55
CA THR A 544 16.01 -7.15 31.99
C THR A 544 17.22 -6.24 32.24
N LYS A 545 17.02 -5.20 33.06
CA LYS A 545 18.07 -4.27 33.50
C LYS A 545 17.95 -3.97 34.98
N ALA A 546 19.07 -3.56 35.58
CA ALA A 546 19.11 -3.06 36.94
C ALA A 546 19.49 -1.59 36.96
N ILE A 547 18.72 -0.78 37.68
CA ILE A 547 18.96 0.65 37.84
C ILE A 547 19.11 0.95 39.33
N GLU A 548 20.11 1.74 39.69
CA GLU A 548 20.27 2.25 41.04
C GLU A 548 19.15 3.24 41.38
N VAL A 549 18.52 3.03 42.53
CA VAL A 549 17.39 3.82 43.02
C VAL A 549 17.70 4.33 44.42
N PRO A 550 17.04 5.40 44.90
CA PRO A 550 17.21 5.85 46.28
C PRO A 550 16.90 4.74 47.27
N ALA A 551 17.80 4.52 48.26
CA ALA A 551 17.69 3.50 49.29
C ALA A 551 16.61 3.82 50.35
N VAL A 552 15.36 3.92 49.91
CA VAL A 552 14.18 4.18 50.74
C VAL A 552 13.09 3.16 50.44
N ALA A 553 12.26 2.84 51.44
CA ALA A 553 11.20 1.84 51.28
C ALA A 553 10.18 2.20 50.17
N ALA A 554 9.95 3.49 49.91
CA ALA A 554 9.04 3.95 48.86
C ALA A 554 9.50 3.60 47.43
N SER A 555 10.78 3.29 47.22
CA SER A 555 11.33 2.87 45.92
C SER A 555 10.94 1.44 45.55
N LEU A 556 10.46 0.63 46.51
CA LEU A 556 10.08 -0.76 46.26
C LEU A 556 8.88 -0.86 45.31
N ASN A 557 8.86 -1.94 44.53
CA ASN A 557 7.74 -2.30 43.67
C ASN A 557 7.50 -3.81 43.75
N SER A 558 6.28 -4.20 44.08
CA SER A 558 5.92 -5.62 44.22
C SER A 558 6.08 -6.42 42.92
N ASN A 559 6.19 -5.76 41.77
CA ASN A 559 6.33 -6.41 40.46
C ASN A 559 7.77 -6.76 40.08
N ASP A 560 8.77 -6.25 40.81
CA ASP A 560 10.18 -6.31 40.43
C ASP A 560 11.04 -6.98 41.52
N VAL A 561 12.33 -7.16 41.24
CA VAL A 561 13.33 -7.64 42.20
C VAL A 561 14.21 -6.48 42.64
N PHE A 562 14.59 -6.45 43.91
CA PHE A 562 15.48 -5.40 44.43
C PHE A 562 16.73 -5.99 45.07
N LEU A 563 17.86 -5.31 44.91
CA LEU A 563 19.14 -5.64 45.53
C LEU A 563 19.60 -4.48 46.39
N LEU A 564 19.73 -4.69 47.70
CA LEU A 564 20.28 -3.72 48.65
C LEU A 564 21.66 -4.20 49.12
N LYS A 565 22.71 -3.46 48.76
CA LYS A 565 24.08 -3.66 49.26
C LYS A 565 24.30 -2.72 50.45
N SER A 566 24.65 -3.28 51.60
CA SER A 566 25.21 -2.55 52.75
C SER A 566 26.71 -2.84 52.88
N GLU A 567 27.36 -2.26 53.90
CA GLU A 567 28.79 -2.50 54.19
C GLU A 567 29.10 -3.97 54.57
N SER A 568 28.11 -4.72 55.09
CA SER A 568 28.30 -6.08 55.61
C SER A 568 27.50 -7.17 54.89
N THR A 569 26.38 -6.79 54.26
CA THR A 569 25.35 -7.73 53.80
C THR A 569 24.77 -7.29 52.47
N VAL A 570 24.39 -8.25 51.63
CA VAL A 570 23.62 -8.02 50.41
C VAL A 570 22.26 -8.69 50.54
N PHE A 571 21.20 -7.88 50.47
CA PHE A 571 19.82 -8.35 50.52
C PHE A 571 19.23 -8.41 49.12
N LEU A 572 18.64 -9.56 48.77
CA LEU A 572 17.85 -9.77 47.56
C LEU A 572 16.38 -9.89 47.92
N TRP A 573 15.61 -8.86 47.60
CA TRP A 573 14.17 -8.79 47.87
C TRP A 573 13.38 -9.16 46.62
N TYR A 574 12.54 -10.20 46.72
CA TYR A 574 11.70 -10.68 45.62
C TYR A 574 10.26 -10.22 45.81
N GLY A 575 9.82 -9.27 44.99
CA GLY A 575 8.44 -8.85 44.91
C GLY A 575 7.53 -10.00 44.49
N LYS A 576 6.27 -10.02 44.95
CA LYS A 576 5.30 -11.09 44.62
C LYS A 576 5.05 -11.26 43.12
N GLY A 577 5.17 -10.17 42.35
CA GLY A 577 4.98 -10.12 40.90
C GLY A 577 6.26 -10.32 40.08
N SER A 578 7.42 -10.47 40.72
CA SER A 578 8.71 -10.67 40.03
C SER A 578 8.75 -11.95 39.20
N ASN A 579 9.44 -11.91 38.05
CA ASN A 579 9.62 -13.04 37.15
C ASN A 579 10.96 -13.79 37.38
N GLY A 580 11.16 -14.89 36.65
CA GLY A 580 12.35 -15.75 36.81
C GLY A 580 13.65 -15.10 36.32
N ASP A 581 13.58 -14.33 35.23
CA ASP A 581 14.75 -13.68 34.61
C ASP A 581 15.28 -12.53 35.47
N GLU A 582 14.38 -11.73 36.05
CA GLU A 582 14.73 -10.69 37.04
C GLU A 582 15.48 -11.27 38.25
N ARG A 583 15.01 -12.42 38.77
CA ARG A 583 15.65 -13.10 39.90
C ARG A 583 17.01 -13.68 39.53
N ALA A 584 17.15 -14.22 38.32
CA ALA A 584 18.41 -14.77 37.82
C ALA A 584 19.46 -13.66 37.68
N MET A 585 19.10 -12.52 37.07
CA MET A 585 19.95 -11.34 36.96
C MET A 585 20.38 -10.81 38.34
N ALA A 586 19.42 -10.61 39.25
CA ALA A 586 19.72 -10.09 40.58
C ALA A 586 20.70 -10.99 41.35
N LYS A 587 20.59 -12.31 41.17
CA LYS A 587 21.52 -13.28 41.76
C LYS A 587 22.92 -13.16 41.17
N GLU A 588 23.05 -13.02 39.84
CA GLU A 588 24.35 -12.79 39.19
C GLU A 588 24.99 -11.48 39.65
N MET A 589 24.21 -10.40 39.71
CA MET A 589 24.66 -9.11 40.24
C MET A 589 25.12 -9.19 41.69
N SER A 590 24.40 -9.94 42.54
CA SER A 590 24.78 -10.09 43.95
C SER A 590 26.13 -10.78 44.12
N ALA A 591 26.49 -11.71 43.23
CA ALA A 591 27.78 -12.38 43.26
C ALA A 591 28.93 -11.44 42.87
N PHE A 592 28.68 -10.48 41.96
CA PHE A 592 29.66 -9.49 41.54
C PHE A 592 29.81 -8.35 42.55
N LEU A 593 28.70 -7.71 42.94
CA LEU A 593 28.68 -6.54 43.84
C LEU A 593 28.91 -6.91 45.31
N GLY A 594 28.60 -8.15 45.70
CA GLY A 594 28.68 -8.67 47.07
C GLY A 594 29.91 -9.53 47.34
N LYS A 595 30.98 -9.39 46.56
CA LYS A 595 32.17 -10.25 46.68
C LYS A 595 32.78 -10.14 48.09
N GLY A 596 32.62 -11.19 48.89
CA GLY A 596 33.08 -11.25 50.28
C GLY A 596 32.05 -10.84 51.34
N LEU A 597 30.82 -10.48 50.94
CA LEU A 597 29.71 -10.16 51.83
C LEU A 597 28.75 -11.35 52.01
N SER A 598 28.01 -11.36 53.12
CA SER A 598 26.96 -12.35 53.34
C SER A 598 25.71 -12.00 52.51
N GLY A 599 25.15 -12.97 51.79
CA GLY A 599 23.98 -12.78 50.94
C GLY A 599 22.69 -13.34 51.57
N GLU A 600 21.65 -12.53 51.67
CA GLU A 600 20.34 -12.93 52.20
C GLU A 600 19.24 -12.73 51.15
N ILE A 601 18.45 -13.78 50.89
CA ILE A 601 17.32 -13.75 49.96
C ILE A 601 16.03 -13.72 50.76
N MET A 602 15.12 -12.81 50.43
CA MET A 602 13.82 -12.67 51.08
C MET A 602 12.70 -12.46 50.06
N ALA A 603 11.53 -13.03 50.36
CA ALA A 603 10.31 -12.75 49.63
C ALA A 603 9.56 -11.58 50.26
N GLU A 604 8.82 -10.82 49.46
CA GLU A 604 7.94 -9.76 49.94
C GLU A 604 7.00 -10.26 51.05
N GLY A 605 7.01 -9.57 52.19
CA GLY A 605 6.28 -9.90 53.41
C GLY A 605 7.05 -10.76 54.42
N GLN A 606 8.25 -11.22 54.08
CA GLN A 606 9.14 -12.00 54.97
C GLN A 606 10.45 -11.27 55.28
N GLU A 607 10.45 -9.93 55.21
CA GLU A 607 11.67 -9.13 55.36
C GLU A 607 12.11 -9.04 56.83
N PRO A 608 13.42 -9.14 57.12
CA PRO A 608 13.94 -8.92 58.46
C PRO A 608 13.82 -7.46 58.89
N ILE A 609 13.81 -7.20 60.20
CA ILE A 609 13.72 -5.85 60.75
C ILE A 609 14.90 -4.98 60.31
N GLU A 610 16.09 -5.58 60.21
CA GLU A 610 17.32 -4.92 59.76
C GLU A 610 17.18 -4.34 58.33
N PHE A 611 16.54 -5.07 57.42
CA PHE A 611 16.27 -4.59 56.06
C PHE A 611 15.45 -3.28 56.07
N TRP A 612 14.39 -3.23 56.88
CA TRP A 612 13.59 -2.01 57.00
C TRP A 612 14.31 -0.88 57.72
N GLN A 613 15.19 -1.19 58.68
CA GLN A 613 16.01 -0.18 59.34
C GLN A 613 16.97 0.50 58.36
N LEU A 614 17.59 -0.28 57.46
CA LEU A 614 18.48 0.25 56.42
C LEU A 614 17.77 1.16 55.42
N LEU A 615 16.49 0.90 55.13
CA LEU A 615 15.67 1.71 54.20
C LEU A 615 14.95 2.91 54.87
N GLY A 616 15.27 3.22 56.14
CA GLY A 616 14.66 4.33 56.87
C GLY A 616 13.25 4.05 57.42
N GLY A 617 12.88 2.78 57.56
CA GLY A 617 11.59 2.31 58.04
C GLY A 617 10.66 1.82 56.93
N LYS A 618 9.55 1.18 57.32
CA LYS A 618 8.56 0.64 56.38
C LYS A 618 7.54 1.72 56.00
N THR A 619 7.56 2.16 54.75
CA THR A 619 6.56 3.07 54.16
C THR A 619 5.72 2.36 53.09
N PRO A 620 4.57 2.91 52.69
CA PRO A 620 3.84 2.43 51.52
C PRO A 620 4.73 2.48 50.27
N TYR A 621 4.56 1.51 49.38
CA TYR A 621 5.28 1.36 48.12
C TYR A 621 4.36 0.73 47.06
N ALA A 622 4.77 0.74 45.78
CA ALA A 622 3.91 0.31 44.68
C ALA A 622 3.62 -1.21 44.74
N ASN A 623 2.34 -1.60 44.73
CA ASN A 623 1.93 -3.00 44.82
C ASN A 623 0.78 -3.40 43.88
N ASP A 624 0.43 -2.53 42.94
CA ASP A 624 -0.57 -2.82 41.92
C ASP A 624 -0.06 -3.92 40.96
N LYS A 625 -0.98 -4.75 40.44
CA LYS A 625 -0.61 -5.77 39.44
C LYS A 625 -0.11 -5.08 38.18
N ARG A 626 1.07 -5.49 37.70
CA ARG A 626 1.64 -5.05 36.42
C ARG A 626 0.59 -5.14 35.31
N LEU A 627 0.11 -3.99 34.85
CA LEU A 627 -0.55 -3.88 33.56
C LEU A 627 0.53 -4.20 32.52
N GLN A 628 0.29 -5.17 31.64
CA GLN A 628 1.18 -5.38 30.50
C GLN A 628 1.30 -4.04 29.77
N GLN A 629 2.53 -3.61 29.52
CA GLN A 629 2.83 -2.33 28.91
C GLN A 629 2.05 -2.23 27.60
N ASP A 630 1.11 -1.29 27.55
CA ASP A 630 0.32 -1.02 26.36
C ASP A 630 1.28 -0.65 25.23
N VAL A 631 1.31 -1.46 24.16
CA VAL A 631 1.85 -0.96 22.88
C VAL A 631 0.84 0.06 22.41
N SER A 632 1.11 1.32 22.69
CA SER A 632 0.29 2.42 22.19
C SER A 632 0.29 2.39 20.66
N ASP A 633 -0.90 2.35 20.05
CA ASP A 633 -1.13 2.29 18.61
C ASP A 633 -0.86 3.65 17.93
N HIS A 634 0.36 4.17 18.10
CA HIS A 634 0.82 5.38 17.44
C HIS A 634 1.32 5.03 16.04
N GLN A 635 0.64 5.56 15.03
CA GLN A 635 1.09 5.41 13.65
C GLN A 635 2.37 6.22 13.42
N PRO A 636 3.36 5.65 12.71
CA PRO A 636 4.58 6.37 12.36
C PRO A 636 4.27 7.56 11.45
N ARG A 637 5.04 8.65 11.59
CA ARG A 637 4.89 9.88 10.81
C ARG A 637 6.21 10.28 10.17
N LEU A 638 6.21 10.54 8.87
CA LEU A 638 7.39 10.96 8.12
C LEU A 638 7.34 12.47 7.87
N PHE A 639 8.46 13.14 7.98
CA PHE A 639 8.64 14.56 7.68
C PHE A 639 9.88 14.75 6.82
N GLU A 640 9.83 15.71 5.89
CA GLU A 640 10.97 16.19 5.11
C GLU A 640 11.54 17.45 5.78
N CYS A 641 12.85 17.47 6.01
CA CYS A 641 13.62 18.60 6.51
C CYS A 641 14.49 19.16 5.37
N SER A 642 14.14 20.33 4.84
CA SER A 642 14.84 20.93 3.69
C SER A 642 15.04 22.44 3.87
N ASN A 643 16.14 22.97 3.33
CA ASN A 643 16.42 24.41 3.28
C ASN A 643 16.44 24.99 1.85
N LYS A 644 15.98 24.23 0.84
CA LYS A 644 15.99 24.62 -0.57
C LYS A 644 15.25 25.92 -0.89
N THR A 645 14.33 26.34 -0.04
CA THR A 645 13.60 27.61 -0.14
C THR A 645 14.37 28.81 0.41
N GLY A 646 15.65 28.61 0.80
CA GLY A 646 16.47 29.63 1.48
C GLY A 646 16.26 29.70 2.99
N LYS A 647 15.27 28.98 3.53
CA LYS A 647 15.01 28.82 4.98
C LYS A 647 14.75 27.35 5.29
N PHE A 648 15.26 26.87 6.43
CA PHE A 648 15.01 25.50 6.88
C PHE A 648 13.54 25.31 7.28
N ILE A 649 12.85 24.37 6.63
CA ILE A 649 11.42 24.07 6.82
C ILE A 649 11.23 22.56 6.95
N VAL A 650 10.40 22.15 7.92
CA VAL A 650 9.99 20.76 8.13
C VAL A 650 8.54 20.55 7.66
N THR A 651 8.29 19.57 6.81
CA THR A 651 6.97 19.31 6.19
C THR A 651 6.56 17.86 6.36
N GLU A 652 5.32 17.61 6.77
CA GLU A 652 4.81 16.24 6.94
C GLU A 652 4.50 15.56 5.59
N VAL A 653 4.92 14.30 5.46
CA VAL A 653 4.64 13.41 4.33
C VAL A 653 3.64 12.36 4.79
N SER A 654 2.46 12.36 4.15
CA SER A 654 1.37 11.44 4.50
C SER A 654 1.35 10.16 3.65
N GLN A 655 0.95 9.04 4.25
CA GLN A 655 0.91 7.70 3.62
C GLN A 655 2.23 7.37 2.89
N PHE A 656 3.34 7.48 3.60
CA PHE A 656 4.66 7.45 3.00
C PHE A 656 5.06 6.07 2.46
N THR A 657 5.87 6.06 1.40
CA THR A 657 6.56 4.88 0.87
C THR A 657 8.07 5.17 0.76
N GLN A 658 8.88 4.19 0.33
CA GLN A 658 10.31 4.40 0.10
C GLN A 658 10.55 5.47 -0.99
N ASP A 659 9.59 5.73 -1.87
CA ASP A 659 9.62 6.77 -2.91
C ASP A 659 9.62 8.19 -2.37
N ASP A 660 9.12 8.37 -1.15
CA ASP A 660 9.11 9.66 -0.49
C ASP A 660 10.44 9.98 0.23
N LEU A 661 11.41 9.06 0.27
CA LEU A 661 12.76 9.32 0.80
C LEU A 661 13.60 10.05 -0.24
N ASN A 662 13.79 11.35 -0.03
CA ASN A 662 14.48 12.24 -0.94
C ASN A 662 15.99 12.26 -0.68
N GLU A 663 16.79 11.79 -1.65
CA GLU A 663 18.26 11.69 -1.55
C GLU A 663 18.97 13.02 -1.30
N THR A 664 18.30 14.14 -1.56
CA THR A 664 18.87 15.49 -1.44
C THR A 664 18.51 16.21 -0.14
N ASP A 665 17.71 15.59 0.73
CA ASP A 665 17.23 16.20 1.98
C ASP A 665 17.41 15.23 3.17
N VAL A 666 17.09 15.71 4.37
CA VAL A 666 17.02 14.88 5.59
C VAL A 666 15.56 14.55 5.88
N MET A 667 15.25 13.28 6.17
CA MET A 667 13.91 12.84 6.52
C MET A 667 13.82 12.49 8.00
N LEU A 668 12.78 12.94 8.69
CA LEU A 668 12.49 12.63 10.09
C LEU A 668 11.31 11.65 10.15
N LEU A 669 11.53 10.45 10.67
CA LEU A 669 10.48 9.45 10.89
C LEU A 669 10.24 9.28 12.40
N ASP A 670 9.10 9.75 12.89
CA ASP A 670 8.69 9.62 14.28
C ASP A 670 7.85 8.36 14.48
N THR A 671 8.31 7.47 15.35
CA THR A 671 7.64 6.21 15.71
C THR A 671 7.12 6.21 17.15
N TRP A 672 7.01 7.40 17.76
CA TRP A 672 6.69 7.65 19.17
C TRP A 672 7.79 7.26 20.16
N ASP A 673 8.29 6.04 20.09
CA ASP A 673 9.30 5.54 21.02
C ASP A 673 10.73 5.93 20.66
N GLN A 674 10.98 6.20 19.39
CA GLN A 674 12.24 6.70 18.87
C GLN A 674 11.97 7.55 17.62
N VAL A 675 12.86 8.51 17.38
CA VAL A 675 12.82 9.35 16.17
C VAL A 675 14.01 9.02 15.30
N PHE A 676 13.75 8.66 14.05
CA PHE A 676 14.78 8.41 13.06
C PHE A 676 15.06 9.68 12.25
N LEU A 677 16.34 9.98 12.02
CA LEU A 677 16.80 10.98 11.06
C LEU A 677 17.53 10.24 9.94
N TRP A 678 16.86 10.08 8.81
CA TRP A 678 17.42 9.49 7.61
C TRP A 678 18.09 10.58 6.76
N ILE A 679 19.37 10.44 6.48
CA ILE A 679 20.20 11.41 5.77
C ILE A 679 20.38 10.95 4.33
N GLY A 680 19.83 11.72 3.39
CA GLY A 680 20.04 11.51 1.97
C GLY A 680 21.51 11.70 1.57
N MET A 681 21.96 10.95 0.57
CA MET A 681 23.35 10.95 0.09
C MET A 681 23.82 12.36 -0.35
N GLN A 682 22.91 13.17 -0.88
CA GLN A 682 23.14 14.52 -1.41
C GLN A 682 22.64 15.62 -0.46
N ALA A 683 22.18 15.28 0.76
CA ALA A 683 21.74 16.26 1.74
C ALA A 683 22.88 17.21 2.15
N ASN A 684 22.57 18.49 2.31
CA ASN A 684 23.59 19.50 2.62
C ASN A 684 23.93 19.54 4.13
N ASP A 685 25.10 20.10 4.46
CA ASP A 685 25.59 20.09 5.85
C ASP A 685 24.74 20.95 6.79
N THR A 686 24.09 21.97 6.26
CA THR A 686 23.16 22.80 7.03
C THR A 686 21.92 21.99 7.41
N GLU A 687 21.32 21.25 6.48
CA GLU A 687 20.18 20.37 6.76
C GLU A 687 20.53 19.27 7.76
N LYS A 688 21.72 18.66 7.65
CA LYS A 688 22.20 17.65 8.60
C LYS A 688 22.33 18.21 10.03
N LYS A 689 22.76 19.46 10.19
CA LYS A 689 22.91 20.10 11.51
C LYS A 689 21.57 20.57 12.07
N GLU A 690 20.80 21.29 11.27
CA GLU A 690 19.52 21.88 11.68
C GLU A 690 18.44 20.81 11.95
N SER A 691 18.48 19.67 11.24
CA SER A 691 17.54 18.56 11.49
C SER A 691 17.69 17.94 12.88
N VAL A 692 18.91 17.83 13.42
CA VAL A 692 19.14 17.31 14.79
C VAL A 692 18.59 18.28 15.84
N ILE A 693 18.81 19.59 15.64
CA ILE A 693 18.29 20.64 16.54
C ILE A 693 16.77 20.66 16.49
N THR A 694 16.22 20.65 15.28
CA THR A 694 14.77 20.69 15.05
C THR A 694 14.08 19.42 15.57
N CYS A 695 14.74 18.26 15.50
CA CYS A 695 14.23 17.03 16.10
C CYS A 695 14.10 17.14 17.64
N GLN A 696 15.07 17.76 18.31
CA GLN A 696 14.98 17.98 19.76
C GLN A 696 13.89 19.00 20.10
N GLU A 697 13.78 20.07 19.32
CA GLU A 697 12.73 21.06 19.51
C GLU A 697 11.34 20.49 19.22
N TYR A 698 11.23 19.62 18.21
CA TYR A 698 10.02 18.85 17.89
C TYR A 698 9.57 18.04 19.10
N LEU A 699 10.47 17.32 19.78
CA LEU A 699 10.13 16.57 21.00
C LEU A 699 9.68 17.50 22.13
N ARG A 700 10.36 18.64 22.36
CA ARG A 700 10.01 19.61 23.42
C ARG A 700 8.66 20.29 23.20
N THR A 701 8.36 20.63 21.94
CA THR A 701 7.16 21.39 21.56
C THR A 701 6.00 20.50 21.12
N HIS A 702 6.21 19.18 21.08
CA HIS A 702 5.20 18.23 20.63
C HIS A 702 3.90 18.37 21.44
N PRO A 703 2.72 18.49 20.80
CA PRO A 703 1.44 18.66 21.48
C PRO A 703 1.13 17.61 22.56
N GLY A 704 1.57 16.36 22.33
CA GLY A 704 1.44 15.26 23.29
C GLY A 704 2.47 15.22 24.42
N MET A 705 3.22 16.29 24.69
CA MET A 705 4.29 16.39 25.69
C MET A 705 5.26 15.20 25.64
N ARG A 706 5.99 15.09 24.53
CA ARG A 706 6.97 14.02 24.35
C ARG A 706 8.14 14.19 25.32
N ASP A 707 8.74 13.06 25.68
CA ASP A 707 9.93 13.07 26.51
C ASP A 707 11.11 13.62 25.70
N PRO A 708 11.77 14.71 26.13
CA PRO A 708 12.94 15.26 25.44
C PRO A 708 14.12 14.28 25.37
N GLU A 709 14.11 13.24 26.21
CA GLU A 709 15.12 12.19 26.26
C GLU A 709 14.79 11.00 25.34
N THR A 710 13.75 11.11 24.50
CA THR A 710 13.41 10.08 23.49
C THR A 710 14.63 9.80 22.59
N PRO A 711 15.01 8.52 22.36
CA PRO A 711 16.16 8.16 21.53
C PRO A 711 16.07 8.72 20.11
N ILE A 712 17.18 9.26 19.62
CA ILE A 712 17.33 9.76 18.24
C ILE A 712 18.29 8.84 17.49
N VAL A 713 17.84 8.31 16.36
CA VAL A 713 18.56 7.34 15.54
C VAL A 713 18.92 7.97 14.20
N LEU A 714 20.21 8.20 13.94
CA LEU A 714 20.68 8.72 12.65
C LEU A 714 21.00 7.55 11.71
N ILE A 715 20.41 7.61 10.53
CA ILE A 715 20.54 6.61 9.47
C ILE A 715 21.03 7.31 8.20
N LYS A 716 21.86 6.64 7.41
CA LYS A 716 22.32 7.13 6.12
C LYS A 716 21.74 6.28 5.00
N GLN A 717 21.47 6.92 3.86
CA GLN A 717 20.99 6.25 2.67
C GLN A 717 21.84 5.03 2.30
N GLY A 718 21.20 3.88 2.09
CA GLY A 718 21.83 2.61 1.72
C GLY A 718 22.34 1.77 2.90
N PHE A 719 22.24 2.26 4.13
CA PHE A 719 22.63 1.58 5.37
C PHE A 719 21.47 1.50 6.38
N GLU A 720 20.24 1.44 5.88
CA GLU A 720 19.04 1.42 6.71
C GLU A 720 18.87 0.08 7.47
N PRO A 721 18.69 0.10 8.81
CA PRO A 721 18.48 -1.11 9.58
C PRO A 721 17.05 -1.66 9.38
N PRO A 722 16.82 -2.97 9.63
CA PRO A 722 15.48 -3.57 9.58
C PRO A 722 14.43 -2.87 10.46
N THR A 723 14.88 -2.26 11.58
CA THR A 723 14.02 -1.49 12.49
C THR A 723 13.48 -0.19 11.87
N PHE A 724 14.06 0.27 10.77
CA PHE A 724 13.61 1.41 9.98
C PHE A 724 12.84 0.96 8.74
N THR A 725 13.42 0.05 7.95
CA THR A 725 12.83 -0.39 6.68
C THR A 725 11.49 -1.10 6.87
N GLY A 726 11.27 -1.74 8.03
CA GLY A 726 10.00 -2.37 8.39
C GLY A 726 8.80 -1.44 8.55
N TRP A 727 9.01 -0.12 8.60
CA TRP A 727 7.91 0.86 8.58
C TRP A 727 7.39 1.16 7.17
N PHE A 728 8.04 0.61 6.13
CA PHE A 728 7.68 0.78 4.74
C PHE A 728 7.15 -0.54 4.18
N LEU A 729 5.90 -0.55 3.70
CA LEU A 729 5.17 -1.75 3.26
C LEU A 729 5.84 -2.54 2.12
N ALA A 730 6.75 -1.93 1.35
CA ALA A 730 7.40 -2.54 0.20
C ALA A 730 8.79 -1.94 -0.03
N TRP A 731 9.71 -2.18 0.90
CA TRP A 731 11.09 -1.72 0.77
C TRP A 731 11.86 -2.50 -0.31
N ASP A 732 12.42 -1.80 -1.28
CA ASP A 732 13.35 -2.33 -2.29
C ASP A 732 14.81 -1.99 -1.89
N PRO A 733 15.62 -2.98 -1.48
CA PRO A 733 17.04 -2.77 -1.15
C PRO A 733 17.88 -2.27 -2.33
N ASN A 734 17.43 -2.50 -3.56
CA ASN A 734 18.19 -2.18 -4.78
C ASN A 734 17.79 -0.84 -5.40
N LYS A 735 16.83 -0.12 -4.83
CA LYS A 735 16.31 1.15 -5.37
C LYS A 735 17.42 2.13 -5.77
N TRP A 736 18.39 2.33 -4.89
CA TRP A 736 19.50 3.28 -5.11
C TRP A 736 20.72 2.67 -5.80
N SER A 737 20.65 1.39 -6.19
CA SER A 737 21.76 0.66 -6.80
C SER A 737 21.73 0.61 -8.34
N GLY A 738 20.72 1.21 -8.99
CA GLY A 738 20.63 1.17 -10.46
C GLY A 738 19.43 1.88 -11.11
N GLY A 739 18.85 2.93 -10.51
CA GLY A 739 17.82 3.73 -11.17
C GLY A 739 18.37 4.47 -12.39
N LYS A 740 17.65 4.45 -13.52
CA LYS A 740 18.03 5.19 -14.74
C LYS A 740 17.96 6.70 -14.51
N THR A 741 19.01 7.44 -14.86
CA THR A 741 19.04 8.91 -14.74
C THR A 741 18.12 9.58 -15.77
N TYR A 742 17.75 10.87 -15.56
CA TYR A 742 17.01 11.69 -16.55
C TYR A 742 17.65 11.62 -17.95
N GLU A 743 18.98 11.67 -18.00
CA GLU A 743 19.75 11.58 -19.23
C GLU A 743 19.65 10.21 -19.91
N GLN A 744 19.63 9.12 -19.12
CA GLN A 744 19.47 7.75 -19.65
C GLN A 744 18.05 7.48 -20.15
N LEU A 745 17.03 8.03 -19.47
CA LEU A 745 15.64 8.02 -19.94
C LEU A 745 15.47 8.84 -21.22
N ARG A 746 16.17 9.97 -21.33
CA ARG A 746 16.23 10.81 -22.53
C ARG A 746 16.90 10.09 -23.70
N GLU A 747 18.01 9.40 -23.47
CA GLU A 747 18.72 8.62 -24.50
C GLU A 747 17.89 7.45 -25.02
N GLU A 748 17.17 6.72 -24.15
CA GLU A 748 16.29 5.63 -24.59
C GLU A 748 15.13 6.13 -25.48
N LEU A 749 14.66 7.36 -25.27
CA LEU A 749 13.61 7.98 -26.07
C LEU A 749 14.15 8.62 -27.36
N GLY A 750 15.39 9.10 -27.35
CA GLY A 750 16.07 9.66 -28.55
C GLY A 750 16.48 8.62 -29.60
N ILE A 751 16.66 7.35 -29.21
CA ILE A 751 17.05 6.27 -30.13
C ILE A 751 15.92 5.85 -31.08
N ILE A 752 14.64 6.14 -30.77
CA ILE A 752 13.52 5.83 -31.67
C ILE A 752 13.48 6.82 -32.87
N THR A 753 14.16 7.97 -32.78
CA THR A 753 14.09 9.04 -33.79
C THR A 753 15.17 9.00 -34.88
N GLU A 754 16.25 8.22 -34.76
CA GLU A 754 17.31 8.15 -35.79
C GLU A 754 17.78 6.71 -36.06
N ALA A 755 16.97 5.89 -36.75
CA ALA A 755 17.43 4.87 -37.71
C ALA A 755 16.25 4.04 -38.26
N VAL A 756 15.59 4.52 -39.31
CA VAL A 756 15.01 3.64 -40.35
C VAL A 756 15.52 4.12 -41.70
N ASN A 757 16.76 3.76 -41.99
CA ASN A 757 17.26 3.58 -43.33
C ASN A 757 18.20 2.38 -43.28
N ILE A 758 17.65 1.18 -43.44
CA ILE A 758 18.45 -0.04 -43.58
C ILE A 758 18.24 -0.58 -44.99
N THR A 759 19.27 -0.36 -45.81
CA THR A 759 19.60 -1.17 -46.99
C THR A 759 20.02 -2.59 -46.55
N PRO A 760 19.77 -3.63 -47.37
CA PRO A 760 20.04 -5.00 -46.96
C PRO A 760 21.48 -5.41 -47.31
N ALA A 761 22.28 -5.73 -46.30
CA ALA A 761 23.48 -6.54 -46.46
C ALA A 761 23.71 -7.38 -45.19
N GLY A 762 23.90 -8.70 -45.37
CA GLY A 762 23.82 -9.71 -44.32
C GLY A 762 25.10 -9.93 -43.52
N GLY A 763 25.06 -10.97 -42.67
CA GLY A 763 26.23 -11.45 -41.95
C GLY A 763 25.90 -12.23 -40.67
N LEU A 764 25.92 -13.55 -40.79
CA LEU A 764 25.86 -14.58 -39.76
C LEU A 764 26.79 -14.33 -38.55
N ALA A 765 26.27 -14.52 -37.33
CA ALA A 765 26.99 -15.20 -36.23
C ALA A 765 26.04 -15.53 -35.06
N ASN A 766 26.27 -16.70 -34.43
CA ASN A 766 25.68 -17.21 -33.18
C ASN A 766 24.40 -18.06 -33.27
N VAL A 767 24.48 -19.14 -34.06
CA VAL A 767 23.73 -20.38 -33.82
C VAL A 767 24.58 -21.29 -32.93
N HIS A 768 24.35 -21.32 -31.62
CA HIS A 768 24.74 -22.49 -30.79
C HIS A 768 24.09 -22.59 -29.40
N LEU A 769 23.16 -21.69 -29.04
CA LEU A 769 22.43 -21.76 -27.77
C LEU A 769 20.91 -21.92 -27.95
N CYS A 770 20.49 -22.59 -29.03
CA CYS A 770 19.08 -22.84 -29.34
C CYS A 770 18.87 -24.33 -29.71
N LEU A 771 19.27 -25.23 -28.80
CA LEU A 771 19.02 -26.66 -28.96
C LEU A 771 18.38 -27.33 -27.72
N TYR A 772 17.92 -26.54 -26.74
CA TYR A 772 17.30 -27.06 -25.51
C TYR A 772 15.85 -26.58 -25.27
N ILE A 773 15.29 -25.74 -26.15
CA ILE A 773 13.97 -25.08 -25.94
C ILE A 773 12.83 -25.72 -26.76
N THR A 774 13.09 -26.73 -27.60
CA THR A 774 12.12 -27.31 -28.55
C THR A 774 11.47 -28.62 -28.10
N LEU A 775 11.06 -28.75 -26.82
CA LEU A 775 10.32 -29.96 -26.37
C LEU A 775 8.96 -29.73 -25.71
N PHE A 776 8.46 -28.51 -25.58
CA PHE A 776 7.07 -28.29 -25.15
C PHE A 776 6.49 -27.02 -25.80
N ILE A 777 5.93 -27.18 -27.01
CA ILE A 777 4.76 -26.49 -27.61
C ILE A 777 4.64 -27.01 -29.06
N PRO A 778 3.51 -27.61 -29.49
CA PRO A 778 3.21 -27.77 -30.91
C PRO A 778 2.66 -26.45 -31.45
N SER A 779 3.35 -25.87 -32.43
CA SER A 779 2.85 -24.79 -33.27
C SER A 779 2.05 -25.37 -34.44
N SER A 780 0.83 -24.87 -34.68
CA SER A 780 0.21 -24.89 -36.01
C SER A 780 0.50 -23.58 -36.73
N ASP A 781 1.58 -23.62 -37.52
CA ASP A 781 1.90 -22.95 -38.79
C ASP A 781 1.67 -21.44 -39.03
N THR A 782 2.80 -20.74 -39.06
CA THR A 782 3.39 -20.03 -40.22
C THR A 782 2.50 -19.75 -41.46
N TYR A 783 2.20 -18.47 -41.72
CA TYR A 783 1.95 -17.99 -43.09
C TYR A 783 3.15 -17.20 -43.61
N ILE A 784 3.63 -17.70 -44.76
CA ILE A 784 4.64 -17.14 -45.62
C ILE A 784 4.04 -15.94 -46.40
N LEU A 785 4.73 -14.80 -46.34
CA LEU A 785 4.58 -13.71 -47.31
C LEU A 785 5.20 -14.16 -48.64
N LEU A 786 4.37 -14.50 -49.61
CA LEU A 786 4.75 -14.61 -51.02
C LEU A 786 4.57 -13.24 -51.67
N THR A 787 5.69 -12.63 -52.05
CA THR A 787 5.75 -11.57 -53.04
C THR A 787 5.51 -12.17 -54.43
N GLY A 788 4.62 -11.54 -55.20
CA GLY A 788 4.35 -11.89 -56.60
C GLY A 788 3.73 -10.70 -57.31
N GLU A 789 4.54 -9.96 -58.07
CA GLU A 789 4.10 -9.01 -59.08
C GLU A 789 3.45 -9.75 -60.26
N SER A 790 2.29 -9.29 -60.72
CA SER A 790 2.05 -8.90 -62.13
C SER A 790 0.55 -8.68 -62.43
N GLY A 791 0.24 -7.48 -62.94
CA GLY A 791 -0.47 -7.34 -64.20
C GLY A 791 -2.00 -7.18 -64.24
N VAL A 792 -2.41 -5.92 -64.47
CA VAL A 792 -3.37 -5.48 -65.52
C VAL A 792 -4.89 -5.40 -65.21
N GLN A 793 -5.40 -4.18 -65.50
CA GLN A 793 -6.75 -3.75 -65.97
C GLN A 793 -7.91 -3.44 -65.00
N SER A 794 -8.15 -2.11 -64.90
CA SER A 794 -9.36 -1.41 -65.39
C SER A 794 -10.69 -1.55 -64.64
N SER A 795 -11.17 -0.35 -64.23
CA SER A 795 -12.56 0.16 -64.22
C SER A 795 -13.59 -0.46 -63.28
N ALA A 796 -14.04 0.33 -62.30
CA ALA A 796 -15.35 1.00 -62.37
C ALA A 796 -15.56 1.88 -61.12
N THR A 797 -15.94 3.13 -61.37
CA THR A 797 -16.48 4.12 -60.43
C THR A 797 -17.81 3.67 -59.82
N ALA A 798 -18.02 3.89 -58.52
CA ALA A 798 -19.35 4.07 -57.95
C ALA A 798 -19.27 5.05 -56.77
N GLU A 799 -20.09 6.08 -56.86
CA GLU A 799 -20.19 7.26 -56.00
C GLU A 799 -20.64 6.89 -54.57
N GLU A 800 -19.99 7.47 -53.55
CA GLU A 800 -20.54 7.48 -52.18
C GLU A 800 -21.58 8.62 -52.07
N ASP A 801 -22.84 8.23 -51.95
CA ASP A 801 -24.00 9.10 -51.74
C ASP A 801 -23.93 9.70 -50.31
N ASN A 802 -23.62 10.99 -50.25
CA ASN A 802 -23.46 11.76 -49.03
C ASN A 802 -24.86 12.17 -48.51
N ARG A 803 -25.56 11.27 -47.80
CA ARG A 803 -26.83 11.60 -47.13
C ARG A 803 -26.62 11.84 -45.63
N VAL A 804 -26.73 13.12 -45.27
CA VAL A 804 -26.93 13.59 -43.90
C VAL A 804 -28.27 13.05 -43.39
N TYR A 805 -28.26 12.33 -42.27
CA TYR A 805 -29.48 11.95 -41.56
C TYR A 805 -29.75 12.98 -40.45
N ASP A 806 -30.85 13.71 -40.58
CA ASP A 806 -31.35 14.56 -39.50
C ASP A 806 -31.95 13.69 -38.38
N PRO A 807 -31.63 13.96 -37.10
CA PRO A 807 -32.21 13.22 -35.97
C PRO A 807 -33.68 13.60 -35.74
N PHE A 808 -34.53 12.60 -35.50
CA PHE A 808 -35.95 12.81 -35.22
C PHE A 808 -36.19 13.17 -33.72
N PRO A 809 -37.07 14.13 -33.41
CA PRO A 809 -37.44 14.48 -32.03
C PRO A 809 -38.07 13.31 -31.26
N LEU A 810 -37.77 13.21 -29.97
CA LEU A 810 -38.15 12.08 -29.11
C LEU A 810 -39.69 11.94 -28.94
N GLU A 811 -40.44 13.04 -29.03
CA GLU A 811 -41.90 12.98 -28.90
C GLU A 811 -42.60 12.27 -30.07
N GLU A 812 -41.94 12.14 -31.23
CA GLU A 812 -42.54 11.52 -32.42
C GLU A 812 -42.44 9.98 -32.44
N LEU A 813 -41.61 9.40 -31.56
CA LEU A 813 -41.23 7.97 -31.54
C LEU A 813 -41.84 7.18 -30.37
N ILE A 814 -42.46 7.86 -29.40
CA ILE A 814 -43.02 7.24 -28.19
C ILE A 814 -44.52 6.90 -28.42
N ASN A 815 -44.93 5.69 -28.00
CA ASN A 815 -46.31 5.19 -28.05
C ASN A 815 -46.97 5.07 -29.45
N LYS A 816 -46.18 4.88 -30.51
CA LYS A 816 -46.68 4.57 -31.87
C LYS A 816 -46.44 3.11 -32.26
N THR A 817 -47.37 2.51 -33.01
CA THR A 817 -47.21 1.15 -33.56
C THR A 817 -46.30 1.16 -34.79
N ALA A 818 -45.79 0.00 -35.21
CA ALA A 818 -44.82 -0.10 -36.30
C ALA A 818 -45.31 0.50 -37.63
N GLU A 819 -46.62 0.57 -37.87
CA GLU A 819 -47.19 1.21 -39.07
C GLU A 819 -47.27 2.76 -38.98
N GLN A 820 -46.98 3.36 -37.82
CA GLN A 820 -47.14 4.79 -37.54
C GLN A 820 -45.81 5.55 -37.40
N LEU A 821 -44.68 4.88 -37.66
CA LEU A 821 -43.33 5.48 -37.61
C LEU A 821 -43.03 6.25 -38.92
N PRO A 822 -42.26 7.36 -38.85
CA PRO A 822 -41.81 8.08 -40.05
C PRO A 822 -40.97 7.19 -40.99
N GLU A 823 -41.04 7.44 -42.30
CA GLU A 823 -40.24 6.72 -43.29
C GLU A 823 -38.73 6.87 -43.00
N GLY A 824 -38.04 5.74 -42.76
CA GLY A 824 -36.60 5.69 -42.49
C GLY A 824 -36.21 5.16 -41.11
N VAL A 825 -37.16 4.96 -40.19
CA VAL A 825 -36.89 4.44 -38.83
C VAL A 825 -37.05 2.92 -38.79
N ASP A 826 -35.95 2.19 -38.54
CA ASP A 826 -35.95 0.72 -38.42
C ASP A 826 -36.46 0.27 -37.02
N PRO A 827 -37.65 -0.37 -36.92
CA PRO A 827 -38.20 -0.81 -35.64
C PRO A 827 -37.39 -1.90 -34.94
N ALA A 828 -36.40 -2.51 -35.60
CA ALA A 828 -35.56 -3.57 -35.03
C ALA A 828 -34.38 -3.07 -34.18
N ARG A 829 -34.02 -1.78 -34.26
CA ARG A 829 -32.94 -1.18 -33.46
C ARG A 829 -33.51 -0.35 -32.31
N ARG A 830 -33.93 -1.01 -31.23
CA ARG A 830 -34.11 -0.38 -29.90
C ARG A 830 -32.83 -0.58 -29.10
N GLU A 831 -32.25 0.51 -28.58
CA GLU A 831 -31.15 0.39 -27.62
C GLU A 831 -31.63 -0.33 -26.35
N MET A 832 -30.93 -1.40 -25.97
CA MET A 832 -31.27 -2.27 -24.85
C MET A 832 -30.66 -1.72 -23.55
N ASN A 833 -31.52 -1.29 -22.63
CA ASN A 833 -31.18 -1.16 -21.21
C ASN A 833 -30.80 -2.54 -20.64
N VAL A 834 -29.57 -2.67 -20.12
CA VAL A 834 -28.95 -3.97 -19.77
C VAL A 834 -29.30 -4.49 -18.36
N PHE A 835 -29.91 -3.69 -17.48
CA PHE A 835 -30.11 -4.12 -16.07
C PHE A 835 -31.53 -4.50 -15.66
N ASP A 836 -32.44 -4.68 -16.62
CA ASP A 836 -33.77 -5.21 -16.31
C ASP A 836 -34.01 -6.52 -17.06
N ARG A 837 -33.64 -7.64 -16.43
CA ARG A 837 -34.06 -8.98 -16.88
C ARG A 837 -34.44 -9.85 -15.69
N ASN A 838 -35.74 -10.07 -15.55
CA ASN A 838 -36.25 -11.33 -15.03
C ASN A 838 -35.63 -12.48 -15.84
N ILE A 839 -35.02 -13.45 -15.15
CA ILE A 839 -34.33 -14.59 -15.77
C ILE A 839 -35.35 -15.44 -16.49
N ASN A 840 -35.42 -15.26 -17.81
CA ASN A 840 -36.19 -16.13 -18.68
C ASN A 840 -35.33 -17.35 -19.05
N PHE A 841 -35.57 -18.49 -18.38
CA PHE A 841 -34.87 -19.75 -18.66
C PHE A 841 -35.04 -20.24 -20.11
N ASP A 842 -36.09 -19.81 -20.84
CA ASP A 842 -36.26 -20.12 -22.27
C ASP A 842 -35.31 -19.31 -23.18
N ALA A 843 -34.75 -18.19 -22.69
CA ALA A 843 -33.70 -17.45 -23.38
C ALA A 843 -32.31 -18.09 -23.18
N LEU A 844 -32.15 -18.89 -22.12
CA LEU A 844 -30.95 -19.66 -21.76
C LEU A 844 -30.72 -20.89 -22.68
N PHE A 845 -31.56 -21.07 -23.69
CA PHE A 845 -31.37 -22.09 -24.73
C PHE A 845 -31.54 -21.54 -26.15
N LYS A 846 -31.63 -20.21 -26.33
CA LYS A 846 -31.71 -19.56 -27.64
C LYS A 846 -30.33 -19.08 -28.09
N PHE A 847 -29.60 -19.93 -28.81
CA PHE A 847 -28.32 -19.62 -29.46
C PHE A 847 -28.47 -18.72 -30.71
N SER A 848 -29.25 -17.64 -30.64
CA SER A 848 -29.62 -16.83 -31.81
C SER A 848 -28.46 -16.02 -32.42
N GLN A 849 -27.33 -15.87 -31.72
CA GLN A 849 -26.15 -15.16 -32.21
C GLN A 849 -25.14 -16.04 -32.97
N ILE A 850 -25.29 -17.37 -32.93
CA ILE A 850 -24.35 -18.31 -33.56
C ILE A 850 -25.02 -18.95 -34.78
N SER A 851 -24.33 -18.97 -35.92
CA SER A 851 -24.87 -19.57 -37.15
C SER A 851 -25.20 -21.06 -36.96
N ARG A 852 -26.25 -21.57 -37.64
CA ARG A 852 -26.62 -23.02 -37.59
C ARG A 852 -25.45 -23.93 -38.01
N SER A 853 -24.62 -23.47 -38.95
CA SER A 853 -23.42 -24.16 -39.40
C SER A 853 -22.36 -24.26 -38.28
N THR A 854 -22.17 -23.19 -37.52
CA THR A 854 -21.25 -23.18 -36.37
C THR A 854 -21.78 -23.99 -35.18
N GLN A 855 -23.10 -24.00 -34.95
CA GLN A 855 -23.72 -24.86 -33.93
C GLN A 855 -23.48 -26.36 -34.23
N GLN A 856 -23.63 -26.78 -35.49
CA GLN A 856 -23.36 -28.16 -35.88
C GLN A 856 -21.87 -28.51 -35.76
N HIS A 857 -20.98 -27.57 -36.09
CA HIS A 857 -19.54 -27.72 -35.89
C HIS A 857 -19.19 -27.92 -34.41
N LEU A 858 -19.67 -27.04 -33.52
CA LEU A 858 -19.46 -27.15 -32.07
C LEU A 858 -20.01 -28.46 -31.52
N LYS A 859 -21.17 -28.92 -32.00
CA LYS A 859 -21.72 -30.24 -31.61
C LYS A 859 -20.75 -31.37 -31.93
N ASN A 860 -20.11 -31.34 -33.10
CA ASN A 860 -19.11 -32.34 -33.49
C ASN A 860 -17.82 -32.22 -32.66
N VAL A 861 -17.38 -31.00 -32.33
CA VAL A 861 -16.22 -30.75 -31.44
C VAL A 861 -16.48 -31.36 -30.05
N TYR A 862 -17.58 -31.00 -29.39
CA TYR A 862 -17.88 -31.48 -28.03
C TYR A 862 -18.23 -32.98 -27.97
N ALA A 863 -18.83 -33.53 -29.04
CA ALA A 863 -19.03 -34.98 -29.16
C ALA A 863 -17.69 -35.71 -29.24
N SER A 864 -16.75 -35.21 -30.04
CA SER A 864 -15.39 -35.76 -30.16
C SER A 864 -14.63 -35.61 -28.85
N LEU A 865 -14.77 -34.48 -28.15
CA LEU A 865 -14.17 -34.24 -26.84
C LEU A 865 -14.66 -35.27 -25.81
N SER A 866 -15.95 -35.57 -25.79
CA SER A 866 -16.54 -36.57 -24.89
C SER A 866 -15.96 -37.97 -25.13
N VAL A 867 -15.75 -38.34 -26.40
CA VAL A 867 -15.09 -39.60 -26.78
C VAL A 867 -13.62 -39.58 -26.34
N CYS A 868 -12.88 -38.49 -26.57
CA CYS A 868 -11.50 -38.34 -26.10
C CYS A 868 -11.39 -38.50 -24.58
N MET A 869 -12.32 -37.92 -23.83
CA MET A 869 -12.33 -38.06 -22.36
C MET A 869 -12.54 -39.51 -21.91
N PHE A 870 -13.45 -40.23 -22.57
CA PHE A 870 -13.65 -41.66 -22.30
C PHE A 870 -12.41 -42.49 -22.65
N VAL A 871 -11.81 -42.25 -23.82
CA VAL A 871 -10.62 -42.97 -24.28
C VAL A 871 -9.41 -42.67 -23.39
N ALA A 872 -9.23 -41.42 -22.94
CA ALA A 872 -8.21 -41.03 -21.99
C ALA A 872 -8.41 -41.71 -20.62
N ALA A 873 -9.66 -41.81 -20.14
CA ALA A 873 -9.97 -42.54 -18.92
C ALA A 873 -9.64 -44.04 -19.03
N VAL A 874 -9.90 -44.66 -20.19
CA VAL A 874 -9.48 -46.05 -20.47
C VAL A 874 -7.96 -46.16 -20.47
N GLY A 875 -7.23 -45.22 -21.08
CA GLY A 875 -5.76 -45.19 -21.07
C GLY A 875 -5.18 -45.09 -19.66
N ALA A 876 -5.71 -44.18 -18.84
CA ALA A 876 -5.36 -44.03 -17.43
C ALA A 876 -5.64 -45.32 -16.63
N TYR A 877 -6.80 -45.94 -16.83
CA TYR A 877 -7.17 -47.20 -16.19
C TYR A 877 -6.23 -48.36 -16.57
N VAL A 878 -5.90 -48.48 -17.86
CA VAL A 878 -4.95 -49.48 -18.35
C VAL A 878 -3.59 -49.32 -17.69
N HIS A 879 -3.09 -48.08 -17.54
CA HIS A 879 -1.84 -47.83 -16.83
C HIS A 879 -1.89 -48.33 -15.38
N VAL A 880 -2.93 -47.91 -14.62
CA VAL A 880 -3.09 -48.26 -13.20
C VAL A 880 -3.17 -49.78 -12.97
N VAL A 881 -3.88 -50.51 -13.85
CA VAL A 881 -4.10 -51.96 -13.69
C VAL A 881 -2.92 -52.79 -14.20
N THR A 882 -2.38 -52.46 -15.37
CA THR A 882 -1.39 -53.33 -16.02
C THR A 882 0.04 -53.06 -15.54
N ARG A 883 0.34 -51.84 -15.04
CA ARG A 883 1.69 -51.34 -14.71
C ARG A 883 2.75 -51.59 -15.81
N LEU A 884 2.31 -51.98 -17.00
CA LEU A 884 3.12 -52.58 -18.06
C LEU A 884 3.85 -51.50 -18.88
N PHE A 885 3.25 -50.30 -18.91
CA PHE A 885 3.87 -49.06 -19.35
C PHE A 885 4.09 -48.20 -18.11
N GLN A 886 5.33 -48.07 -17.63
CA GLN A 886 5.68 -46.93 -16.78
C GLN A 886 5.48 -45.67 -17.64
N GLY A 887 4.26 -45.11 -17.57
CA GLY A 887 3.70 -43.98 -18.34
C GLY A 887 4.43 -42.66 -18.11
N GLY A 888 5.73 -42.68 -18.32
CA GLY A 888 6.61 -41.52 -18.33
C GLY A 888 6.89 -41.07 -19.76
N LEU A 889 8.16 -40.93 -20.10
CA LEU A 889 8.61 -40.29 -21.34
C LEU A 889 8.05 -40.94 -22.61
N LEU A 890 7.85 -42.26 -22.63
CA LEU A 890 7.41 -42.99 -23.83
C LEU A 890 5.96 -42.66 -24.23
N SER A 891 5.05 -42.53 -23.27
CA SER A 891 3.65 -42.11 -23.55
C SER A 891 3.59 -40.66 -24.01
N VAL A 892 4.44 -39.78 -23.48
CA VAL A 892 4.55 -38.38 -23.89
C VAL A 892 5.07 -38.27 -25.34
N LEU A 893 6.14 -39.00 -25.66
CA LEU A 893 6.68 -39.07 -27.02
C LEU A 893 5.66 -39.68 -28.00
N GLY A 894 4.92 -40.71 -27.55
CA GLY A 894 3.85 -41.31 -28.33
C GLY A 894 2.69 -40.34 -28.61
N SER A 895 2.22 -39.61 -27.60
CA SER A 895 1.18 -38.58 -27.79
C SER A 895 1.66 -37.46 -28.72
N LEU A 896 2.93 -37.03 -28.60
CA LEU A 896 3.51 -36.03 -29.48
C LEU A 896 3.57 -36.53 -30.94
N ALA A 897 3.98 -37.79 -31.15
CA ALA A 897 4.00 -38.41 -32.46
C ALA A 897 2.59 -38.50 -33.08
N MET A 898 1.57 -38.87 -32.31
CA MET A 898 0.18 -38.90 -32.79
C MET A 898 -0.34 -37.49 -33.13
N MET A 899 0.04 -36.47 -32.36
CA MET A 899 -0.34 -35.09 -32.60
C MET A 899 0.33 -34.52 -33.86
N VAL A 900 1.63 -34.79 -34.06
CA VAL A 900 2.34 -34.43 -35.31
C VAL A 900 1.72 -35.17 -36.49
N TRP A 901 1.38 -36.45 -36.33
CA TRP A 901 0.70 -37.23 -37.37
C TRP A 901 -0.70 -36.66 -37.70
N LEU A 902 -1.43 -36.18 -36.70
CA LEU A 902 -2.69 -35.48 -36.91
C LEU A 902 -2.46 -34.16 -37.67
N SER A 903 -1.45 -33.36 -37.32
CA SER A 903 -1.13 -32.12 -38.04
C SER A 903 -0.76 -32.36 -39.51
N MET A 904 -0.07 -33.47 -39.82
CA MET A 904 0.36 -33.83 -41.17
C MET A 904 -0.75 -34.42 -42.06
N THR A 905 -1.94 -34.68 -41.54
CA THR A 905 -3.05 -35.26 -42.30
C THR A 905 -4.10 -34.19 -42.59
N PRO A 906 -4.27 -33.68 -43.83
CA PRO A 906 -5.24 -32.62 -44.10
C PRO A 906 -6.69 -33.08 -43.86
N HIS A 907 -7.54 -32.14 -43.45
CA HIS A 907 -8.97 -32.38 -43.21
C HIS A 907 -9.71 -32.62 -44.54
N SER A 908 -10.18 -33.84 -44.78
CA SER A 908 -11.08 -34.18 -45.88
C SER A 908 -12.10 -35.26 -45.46
N PRO A 909 -13.26 -35.37 -46.14
CA PRO A 909 -14.26 -36.40 -45.82
C PRO A 909 -13.72 -37.84 -45.91
N GLU A 910 -12.69 -38.08 -46.74
CA GLU A 910 -12.06 -39.38 -46.89
C GLU A 910 -11.05 -39.67 -45.76
N THR A 911 -10.40 -38.64 -45.21
CA THR A 911 -9.41 -38.77 -44.13
C THR A 911 -10.01 -38.66 -42.73
N GLU A 912 -11.28 -38.25 -42.61
CA GLU A 912 -11.98 -38.02 -41.33
C GLU A 912 -11.91 -39.21 -40.37
N LYS A 913 -12.26 -40.42 -40.85
CA LYS A 913 -12.19 -41.65 -40.02
C LYS A 913 -10.78 -41.97 -39.53
N LYS A 914 -9.78 -41.70 -40.37
CA LYS A 914 -8.37 -41.89 -40.03
C LYS A 914 -7.92 -40.87 -38.99
N ARG A 915 -8.31 -39.60 -39.12
CA ARG A 915 -8.02 -38.52 -38.17
C ARG A 915 -8.65 -38.79 -36.80
N LEU A 916 -9.91 -39.25 -36.76
CA LEU A 916 -10.57 -39.65 -35.50
C LEU A 916 -9.86 -40.84 -34.81
N ALA A 917 -9.34 -41.80 -35.58
CA ALA A 917 -8.54 -42.90 -35.03
C ALA A 917 -7.20 -42.40 -34.45
N ILE A 918 -6.52 -41.47 -35.13
CA ILE A 918 -5.28 -40.84 -34.63
C ILE A 918 -5.58 -40.02 -33.36
N LEU A 919 -6.67 -39.25 -33.34
CA LEU A 919 -7.13 -38.49 -32.17
C LEU A 919 -7.42 -39.40 -30.98
N SER A 920 -8.06 -40.56 -31.21
CA SER A 920 -8.31 -41.55 -30.16
C SER A 920 -7.00 -42.14 -29.63
N GLY A 921 -6.03 -42.42 -30.49
CA GLY A 921 -4.68 -42.86 -30.09
C GLY A 921 -3.96 -41.80 -29.26
N PHE A 922 -4.05 -40.53 -29.66
CA PHE A 922 -3.52 -39.40 -28.91
C PHE A 922 -4.16 -39.28 -27.52
N ALA A 923 -5.49 -39.36 -27.42
CA ALA A 923 -6.22 -39.30 -26.15
C ALA A 923 -5.87 -40.47 -25.23
N PHE A 924 -5.76 -41.69 -25.77
CA PHE A 924 -5.37 -42.88 -25.01
C PHE A 924 -3.97 -42.74 -24.41
N LEU A 925 -2.98 -42.33 -25.22
CA LEU A 925 -1.59 -42.15 -24.76
C LEU A 925 -1.46 -40.98 -23.76
N THR A 926 -2.23 -39.91 -23.95
CA THR A 926 -2.33 -38.81 -22.99
C THR A 926 -2.89 -39.31 -21.65
N GLY A 927 -3.91 -40.16 -21.68
CA GLY A 927 -4.46 -40.83 -20.50
C GLY A 927 -3.45 -41.72 -19.79
N VAL A 928 -2.68 -42.54 -20.52
CA VAL A 928 -1.57 -43.34 -19.95
C VAL A 928 -0.52 -42.43 -19.30
N GLY A 929 -0.23 -41.26 -19.88
CA GLY A 929 0.71 -40.27 -19.32
C GLY A 929 0.25 -39.59 -18.03
N LEU A 930 -1.05 -39.60 -17.71
CA LEU A 930 -1.55 -39.16 -16.41
C LEU A 930 -1.30 -40.19 -15.30
N GLY A 931 -0.96 -41.42 -15.68
CA GLY A 931 -0.77 -42.58 -14.81
C GLY A 931 0.08 -42.31 -13.56
N PRO A 932 1.32 -41.80 -13.66
CA PRO A 932 2.17 -41.54 -12.49
C PRO A 932 1.55 -40.54 -11.50
N ALA A 933 0.83 -39.53 -11.99
CA ALA A 933 0.14 -38.57 -11.12
C ALA A 933 -1.07 -39.21 -10.42
N MET A 934 -1.76 -40.14 -11.10
CA MET A 934 -2.85 -40.91 -10.51
C MET A 934 -2.34 -41.91 -9.48
N ASP A 935 -1.23 -42.61 -9.72
CA ASP A 935 -0.60 -43.51 -8.74
C ASP A 935 -0.24 -42.76 -7.45
N TYR A 936 0.30 -41.54 -7.58
CA TYR A 936 0.57 -40.66 -6.44
C TYR A 936 -0.71 -40.32 -5.65
N VAL A 937 -1.79 -39.97 -6.34
CA VAL A 937 -3.07 -39.59 -5.71
C VAL A 937 -3.76 -40.80 -5.09
N ILE A 938 -3.73 -41.97 -5.74
CA ILE A 938 -4.27 -43.24 -5.21
C ILE A 938 -3.55 -43.63 -3.91
N SER A 939 -2.25 -43.36 -3.80
CA SER A 939 -1.50 -43.60 -2.56
C SER A 939 -1.92 -42.73 -1.38
N ILE A 940 -2.62 -41.61 -1.64
CA ILE A 940 -3.11 -40.68 -0.63
C ILE A 940 -4.59 -40.96 -0.36
N ASN A 941 -5.44 -40.72 -1.36
CA ASN A 941 -6.86 -40.99 -1.29
C ASN A 941 -7.45 -41.16 -2.72
N PRO A 942 -7.99 -42.34 -3.07
CA PRO A 942 -8.55 -42.58 -4.39
C PRO A 942 -9.82 -41.76 -4.70
N SER A 943 -10.55 -41.26 -3.69
CA SER A 943 -11.75 -40.44 -3.95
C SER A 943 -11.43 -39.10 -4.60
N ILE A 944 -10.20 -38.60 -4.44
CA ILE A 944 -9.73 -37.35 -5.03
C ILE A 944 -9.85 -37.38 -6.56
N ILE A 945 -9.65 -38.53 -7.20
CA ILE A 945 -9.71 -38.65 -8.67
C ILE A 945 -11.11 -38.30 -9.18
N VAL A 946 -12.14 -38.83 -8.53
CA VAL A 946 -13.54 -38.58 -8.90
C VAL A 946 -13.90 -37.12 -8.62
N THR A 947 -13.49 -36.58 -7.47
CA THR A 947 -13.71 -35.17 -7.11
C THR A 947 -13.02 -34.21 -8.08
N ALA A 948 -11.77 -34.51 -8.48
CA ALA A 948 -11.04 -33.72 -9.45
C ALA A 948 -11.72 -33.76 -10.82
N PHE A 949 -12.20 -34.93 -11.27
CA PHE A 949 -12.88 -35.05 -12.55
C PHE A 949 -14.20 -34.25 -12.58
N LEU A 950 -15.02 -34.38 -11.52
CA LEU A 950 -16.27 -33.64 -11.38
C LEU A 950 -16.00 -32.13 -11.29
N GLY A 951 -15.01 -31.72 -10.50
CA GLY A 951 -14.59 -30.32 -10.38
C GLY A 951 -14.13 -29.75 -11.71
N THR A 952 -13.30 -30.47 -12.47
CA THR A 952 -12.88 -30.05 -13.82
C THR A 952 -14.04 -29.97 -14.79
N SER A 953 -15.00 -30.90 -14.73
CA SER A 953 -16.21 -30.85 -15.58
C SER A 953 -17.07 -29.63 -15.28
N VAL A 954 -17.25 -29.27 -14.01
CA VAL A 954 -18.00 -28.07 -13.63
C VAL A 954 -17.29 -26.80 -14.10
N ILE A 955 -15.98 -26.69 -13.83
CA ILE A 955 -15.16 -25.56 -14.28
C ILE A 955 -15.26 -25.40 -15.80
N PHE A 956 -15.00 -26.48 -16.53
CA PHE A 956 -14.97 -26.48 -17.98
C PHE A 956 -16.34 -26.07 -18.57
N VAL A 957 -17.44 -26.67 -18.08
CA VAL A 957 -18.80 -26.33 -18.54
C VAL A 957 -19.15 -24.87 -18.24
N CYS A 958 -18.81 -24.35 -17.06
CA CYS A 958 -19.08 -22.96 -16.70
C CYS A 958 -18.35 -21.98 -17.62
N PHE A 959 -17.05 -22.18 -17.85
CA PHE A 959 -16.26 -21.30 -18.73
C PHE A 959 -16.65 -21.46 -20.20
N THR A 960 -16.92 -22.68 -20.69
CA THR A 960 -17.46 -22.90 -22.03
C THR A 960 -18.81 -22.19 -22.23
N LEU A 961 -19.74 -22.27 -21.28
CA LEU A 961 -21.02 -21.57 -21.38
C LEU A 961 -20.82 -20.06 -21.36
N SER A 962 -19.96 -19.55 -20.49
CA SER A 962 -19.61 -18.13 -20.45
C SER A 962 -19.06 -17.65 -21.80
N ALA A 963 -18.20 -18.43 -22.44
CA ALA A 963 -17.72 -18.15 -23.78
C ALA A 963 -18.84 -18.18 -24.83
N LEU A 964 -19.78 -19.13 -24.76
CA LEU A 964 -20.91 -19.21 -25.70
C LEU A 964 -21.93 -18.07 -25.54
N TYR A 965 -22.05 -17.49 -24.35
CA TYR A 965 -22.97 -16.38 -24.06
C TYR A 965 -22.39 -14.99 -24.31
N ALA A 966 -21.06 -14.88 -24.27
CA ALA A 966 -20.40 -13.61 -24.47
C ALA A 966 -20.52 -13.14 -25.92
N GLN A 967 -20.48 -11.81 -26.09
CA GLN A 967 -20.49 -11.20 -27.42
C GLN A 967 -19.33 -11.75 -28.27
N ARG A 968 -19.57 -11.93 -29.57
CA ARG A 968 -18.58 -12.49 -30.51
C ARG A 968 -17.26 -11.71 -30.42
N ARG A 969 -16.12 -12.42 -30.37
CA ARG A 969 -14.74 -11.90 -30.27
C ARG A 969 -14.37 -11.23 -28.93
N SER A 970 -15.29 -11.18 -27.97
CA SER A 970 -15.05 -10.48 -26.69
C SER A 970 -13.91 -11.07 -25.86
N TYR A 971 -13.62 -12.38 -25.94
CA TYR A 971 -12.50 -12.98 -25.19
C TYR A 971 -11.24 -13.21 -26.03
N LEU A 972 -11.24 -12.89 -27.34
CA LEU A 972 -10.06 -13.11 -28.20
C LEU A 972 -8.88 -12.19 -27.86
N PHE A 973 -9.13 -11.02 -27.27
CA PHE A 973 -8.05 -10.15 -26.80
C PHE A 973 -7.20 -10.80 -25.71
N LEU A 974 -7.77 -11.77 -24.97
CA LEU A 974 -7.11 -12.42 -23.84
C LEU A 974 -5.95 -13.33 -24.28
N GLY A 975 -5.89 -13.72 -25.56
CA GLY A 975 -4.89 -14.64 -26.10
C GLY A 975 -3.44 -14.18 -25.85
N GLY A 976 -3.13 -12.90 -26.09
CA GLY A 976 -1.78 -12.38 -25.85
C GLY A 976 -1.35 -12.47 -24.37
N THR A 977 -2.27 -12.16 -23.46
CA THR A 977 -2.05 -12.23 -22.01
C THR A 977 -1.91 -13.67 -21.54
N LEU A 978 -2.77 -14.58 -21.98
CA LEU A 978 -2.74 -16.00 -21.60
C LEU A 978 -1.47 -16.69 -22.10
N MET A 979 -1.06 -16.43 -23.35
CA MET A 979 0.17 -16.98 -23.92
C MET A 979 1.43 -16.45 -23.21
N SER A 980 1.43 -15.17 -22.83
CA SER A 980 2.50 -14.57 -22.03
C SER A 980 2.57 -15.21 -20.63
N GLY A 981 1.42 -15.38 -19.98
CA GLY A 981 1.32 -16.04 -18.68
C GLY A 981 1.79 -17.50 -18.71
N LEU A 982 1.45 -18.25 -19.76
CA LEU A 982 1.91 -19.61 -19.96
C LEU A 982 3.45 -19.68 -20.13
N SER A 983 4.02 -18.72 -20.86
CA SER A 983 5.47 -18.61 -21.06
C SER A 983 6.22 -18.32 -19.75
N ILE A 984 5.66 -17.43 -18.91
CA ILE A 984 6.20 -17.15 -17.57
C ILE A 984 6.11 -18.39 -16.68
N LEU A 985 4.97 -19.10 -16.69
CA LEU A 985 4.81 -20.32 -15.91
C LEU A 985 5.80 -21.42 -16.31
N LEU A 986 6.13 -21.52 -17.60
CA LEU A 986 7.17 -22.42 -18.09
C LEU A 986 8.55 -22.04 -17.52
N LEU A 987 8.91 -20.76 -17.57
CA LEU A 987 10.17 -20.26 -17.04
C LEU A 987 10.27 -20.49 -15.53
N VAL A 988 9.20 -20.18 -14.78
CA VAL A 988 9.12 -20.45 -13.33
C VAL A 988 9.23 -21.95 -13.04
N SER A 989 8.64 -22.81 -13.85
CA SER A 989 8.76 -24.27 -13.69
C SER A 989 10.20 -24.76 -13.89
N VAL A 990 10.93 -24.20 -14.85
CA VAL A 990 12.35 -24.53 -15.08
C VAL A 990 13.20 -24.01 -13.93
N LEU A 991 13.00 -22.76 -13.49
CA LEU A 991 13.72 -22.22 -12.34
C LEU A 991 13.46 -23.02 -11.06
N ASN A 992 12.20 -23.40 -10.81
CA ASN A 992 11.86 -24.15 -9.61
C ASN A 992 12.41 -25.59 -9.61
N MET A 993 12.79 -26.14 -10.76
CA MET A 993 13.51 -27.41 -10.84
C MET A 993 14.90 -27.32 -10.21
N PHE A 994 15.57 -26.17 -10.32
CA PHE A 994 16.88 -25.92 -9.71
C PHE A 994 16.77 -25.43 -8.26
N ILE A 995 15.73 -24.64 -7.95
CA ILE A 995 15.53 -24.04 -6.62
C ILE A 995 14.93 -25.04 -5.62
N GLY A 996 14.02 -25.92 -6.07
CA GLY A 996 13.35 -26.90 -5.22
C GLY A 996 12.35 -26.30 -4.21
N SER A 997 11.81 -25.11 -4.46
CA SER A 997 10.91 -24.44 -3.52
C SER A 997 9.50 -25.02 -3.57
N VAL A 998 9.02 -25.49 -2.41
CA VAL A 998 7.64 -25.98 -2.22
C VAL A 998 6.62 -24.84 -2.34
N ALA A 999 6.99 -23.61 -1.93
CA ALA A 999 6.12 -22.44 -2.03
C ALA A 999 5.92 -22.02 -3.49
N LEU A 1000 7.01 -21.94 -4.27
CA LEU A 1000 6.91 -21.67 -5.71
C LEU A 1000 6.14 -22.76 -6.45
N PHE A 1001 6.31 -24.03 -6.05
CA PHE A 1001 5.53 -25.13 -6.60
C PHE A 1001 4.03 -24.97 -6.32
N LYS A 1002 3.63 -24.65 -5.07
CA LYS A 1002 2.23 -24.38 -4.73
C LYS A 1002 1.66 -23.20 -5.51
N ALA A 1003 2.38 -22.08 -5.56
CA ALA A 1003 1.96 -20.88 -6.31
C ALA A 1003 1.80 -21.18 -7.81
N HIS A 1004 2.76 -21.90 -8.41
CA HIS A 1004 2.70 -22.33 -9.80
C HIS A 1004 1.44 -23.18 -10.09
N MET A 1005 1.01 -24.06 -9.17
CA MET A 1005 -0.19 -24.88 -9.38
C MET A 1005 -1.49 -24.05 -9.40
N TYR A 1006 -1.64 -23.08 -8.49
CA TYR A 1006 -2.83 -22.23 -8.46
C TYR A 1006 -2.89 -21.25 -9.64
N ILE A 1007 -1.77 -20.61 -9.98
CA ILE A 1007 -1.71 -19.67 -11.11
C ILE A 1007 -1.93 -20.40 -12.45
N ALA A 1008 -1.33 -21.58 -12.63
CA ALA A 1008 -1.56 -22.40 -13.81
C ALA A 1008 -3.02 -22.83 -13.97
N LEU A 1009 -3.72 -23.13 -12.86
CA LEU A 1009 -5.14 -23.49 -12.91
C LEU A 1009 -6.00 -22.32 -13.43
N VAL A 1010 -5.75 -21.09 -12.94
CA VAL A 1010 -6.49 -19.89 -13.37
C VAL A 1010 -6.24 -19.58 -14.85
N ILE A 1011 -4.98 -19.65 -15.29
CA ILE A 1011 -4.61 -19.41 -16.68
C ILE A 1011 -5.29 -20.43 -17.61
N MET A 1012 -5.34 -21.71 -17.22
CA MET A 1012 -6.02 -22.75 -18.02
C MET A 1012 -7.54 -22.56 -18.08
N CYS A 1013 -8.16 -22.04 -17.02
CA CYS A 1013 -9.58 -21.62 -17.08
C CYS A 1013 -9.80 -20.48 -18.09
N GLY A 1014 -8.82 -19.58 -18.22
CA GLY A 1014 -8.81 -18.53 -19.23
C GLY A 1014 -8.66 -19.07 -20.66
N PHE A 1015 -7.85 -20.11 -20.86
CA PHE A 1015 -7.72 -20.76 -22.17
C PHE A 1015 -9.04 -21.41 -22.63
N VAL A 1016 -9.82 -22.01 -21.71
CA VAL A 1016 -11.16 -22.54 -22.06
C VAL A 1016 -12.07 -21.43 -22.64
N LEU A 1017 -12.01 -20.21 -22.09
CA LEU A 1017 -12.76 -19.07 -22.63
C LEU A 1017 -12.26 -18.64 -24.01
N PHE A 1018 -10.94 -18.50 -24.13
CA PHE A 1018 -10.26 -18.05 -25.34
C PHE A 1018 -10.44 -19.04 -26.49
N ASP A 1019 -10.16 -20.32 -26.27
CA ASP A 1019 -10.23 -21.38 -27.28
C ASP A 1019 -11.67 -21.64 -27.71
N THR A 1020 -12.65 -21.62 -26.78
CA THR A 1020 -14.07 -21.74 -27.15
C THR A 1020 -14.49 -20.59 -28.09
N GLN A 1021 -14.08 -19.34 -27.81
CA GLN A 1021 -14.36 -18.19 -28.69
C GLN A 1021 -13.57 -18.24 -30.01
N LEU A 1022 -12.33 -18.73 -29.98
CA LEU A 1022 -11.50 -18.88 -31.17
C LEU A 1022 -12.06 -19.94 -32.12
N ILE A 1023 -12.57 -21.06 -31.59
CA ILE A 1023 -13.24 -22.11 -32.37
C ILE A 1023 -14.50 -21.57 -33.05
N ILE A 1024 -15.29 -20.76 -32.34
CA ILE A 1024 -16.48 -20.10 -32.93
C ILE A 1024 -16.07 -19.20 -34.09
N GLU A 1025 -15.05 -18.36 -33.88
CA GLU A 1025 -14.58 -17.42 -34.89
C GLU A 1025 -13.98 -18.14 -36.12
N LYS A 1026 -13.12 -19.14 -35.90
CA LYS A 1026 -12.55 -19.98 -36.97
C LYS A 1026 -13.65 -20.69 -37.78
N ALA A 1027 -14.64 -21.26 -37.09
CA ALA A 1027 -15.78 -21.91 -37.72
C ALA A 1027 -16.66 -20.95 -38.53
N GLU A 1028 -16.74 -19.67 -38.15
CA GLU A 1028 -17.45 -18.64 -38.90
C GLU A 1028 -16.62 -18.09 -40.08
N MET A 1029 -15.29 -18.11 -39.98
CA MET A 1029 -14.37 -17.81 -41.09
C MET A 1029 -14.22 -18.96 -42.10
N GLY A 1030 -14.88 -20.10 -41.87
CA GLY A 1030 -14.92 -21.24 -42.80
C GLY A 1030 -14.03 -22.42 -42.43
N ASP A 1031 -13.26 -22.34 -41.34
CA ASP A 1031 -12.47 -23.47 -40.83
C ASP A 1031 -13.37 -24.44 -40.04
N LYS A 1032 -13.73 -25.54 -40.70
CA LYS A 1032 -14.62 -26.58 -40.16
C LYS A 1032 -13.87 -27.82 -39.64
N ASP A 1033 -12.57 -27.74 -39.34
CA ASP A 1033 -11.83 -28.87 -38.79
C ASP A 1033 -12.14 -29.10 -37.29
N TYR A 1034 -13.27 -29.75 -37.02
CA TYR A 1034 -13.72 -30.00 -35.64
C TYR A 1034 -12.78 -30.94 -34.87
N ILE A 1035 -11.95 -31.73 -35.56
CA ILE A 1035 -11.01 -32.68 -34.96
C ILE A 1035 -9.83 -31.92 -34.35
N TRP A 1036 -9.29 -30.92 -35.06
CA TRP A 1036 -8.23 -30.06 -34.52
C TRP A 1036 -8.74 -29.20 -33.37
N HIS A 1037 -9.90 -28.57 -33.53
CA HIS A 1037 -10.55 -27.80 -32.47
C HIS A 1037 -10.87 -28.64 -31.21
N CYS A 1038 -11.09 -29.95 -31.37
CA CYS A 1038 -11.23 -30.87 -30.24
C CYS A 1038 -9.92 -31.08 -29.48
N VAL A 1039 -8.76 -31.01 -30.14
CA VAL A 1039 -7.44 -31.16 -29.49
C VAL A 1039 -7.19 -30.00 -28.54
N ASP A 1040 -7.46 -28.77 -28.97
CA ASP A 1040 -7.29 -27.55 -28.16
C ASP A 1040 -8.08 -27.67 -26.83
N LEU A 1041 -9.38 -27.92 -26.92
CA LEU A 1041 -10.25 -28.09 -25.76
C LEU A 1041 -9.91 -29.33 -24.90
N PHE A 1042 -9.39 -30.40 -25.49
CA PHE A 1042 -8.98 -31.59 -24.76
C PHE A 1042 -7.72 -31.33 -23.93
N LEU A 1043 -6.76 -30.59 -24.46
CA LEU A 1043 -5.53 -30.21 -23.75
C LEU A 1043 -5.84 -29.30 -22.55
N ASP A 1044 -6.77 -28.35 -22.71
CA ASP A 1044 -7.27 -27.52 -21.62
C ASP A 1044 -7.88 -28.39 -20.50
N PHE A 1045 -8.81 -29.27 -20.86
CA PHE A 1045 -9.49 -30.13 -19.89
C PHE A 1045 -8.50 -31.01 -19.12
N VAL A 1046 -7.61 -31.71 -19.83
CA VAL A 1046 -6.63 -32.61 -19.21
C VAL A 1046 -5.66 -31.85 -18.31
N THR A 1047 -5.28 -30.62 -18.70
CA THR A 1047 -4.37 -29.80 -17.89
C THR A 1047 -5.04 -29.32 -16.61
N ILE A 1048 -6.30 -28.84 -16.68
CA ILE A 1048 -7.09 -28.47 -15.51
C ILE A 1048 -7.26 -29.68 -14.58
N PHE A 1049 -7.62 -30.85 -15.13
CA PHE A 1049 -7.78 -32.10 -14.37
C PHE A 1049 -6.51 -32.49 -13.61
N ARG A 1050 -5.37 -32.53 -14.30
CA ARG A 1050 -4.08 -32.85 -13.69
C ARG A 1050 -3.72 -31.89 -12.55
N LYS A 1051 -3.90 -30.59 -12.75
CA LYS A 1051 -3.57 -29.55 -11.75
C LYS A 1051 -4.50 -29.62 -10.54
N LEU A 1052 -5.80 -29.76 -10.77
CA LEU A 1052 -6.80 -29.88 -9.71
C LEU A 1052 -6.60 -31.15 -8.86
N MET A 1053 -6.30 -32.27 -9.50
CA MET A 1053 -5.99 -33.53 -8.84
C MET A 1053 -4.78 -33.43 -7.90
N VAL A 1054 -3.68 -32.82 -8.37
CA VAL A 1054 -2.47 -32.63 -7.55
C VAL A 1054 -2.73 -31.65 -6.39
N LEU A 1055 -3.47 -30.57 -6.62
CA LEU A 1055 -3.82 -29.59 -5.58
C LEU A 1055 -4.65 -30.22 -4.46
N LEU A 1056 -5.67 -31.00 -4.79
CA LEU A 1056 -6.49 -31.71 -3.82
C LEU A 1056 -5.65 -32.70 -3.00
N ALA A 1057 -4.76 -33.45 -3.65
CA ALA A 1057 -3.84 -34.37 -2.99
C ALA A 1057 -2.83 -33.68 -2.05
N MET A 1058 -2.35 -32.49 -2.40
CA MET A 1058 -1.45 -31.70 -1.54
C MET A 1058 -2.16 -31.16 -0.31
N ASN A 1059 -3.41 -30.72 -0.44
CA ASN A 1059 -4.17 -30.16 0.67
C ASN A 1059 -4.59 -31.24 1.68
N GLU A 1060 -4.89 -32.46 1.22
CA GLU A 1060 -5.26 -33.57 2.12
C GLU A 1060 -4.08 -34.05 2.97
N LYS A 1061 -2.85 -34.03 2.44
CA LYS A 1061 -1.61 -34.32 3.19
C LYS A 1061 -1.25 -33.32 4.30
N VAL A 1062 -1.84 -32.12 4.30
CA VAL A 1062 -1.60 -31.11 5.36
C VAL A 1062 -2.57 -31.31 6.52
N VAL A 1063 -3.68 -32.01 6.29
CA VAL A 1063 -4.75 -32.24 7.27
C VAL A 1063 -4.57 -33.57 8.02
N GLN A 1064 -3.85 -34.54 7.44
CA GLN A 1064 -3.33 -35.73 8.13
C GLN A 1064 -1.97 -35.44 8.74
#